data_AF-A0A1F3SJ01-F1
#
_entry.id   AF-A0A1F3SJ01-F1
#
_cell.length_a   1.000
_cell.length_b   1.000
_cell.length_c   1.000
_cell.angle_alpha   90.00
_cell.angle_beta   90.00
_cell.angle_gamma   90.00
#
_symmetry.space_group_name_H-M   'P 1'
#
loop_
_entity.id
_entity.type
_entity.pdbx_description
1 polymer ?
#
loop_
_entity_poly.entity_id
_entity_poly.type
_entity_poly.pdbx_seq_one_letter_code
_entity_poly.pdbx_strand_id
1 'polypeptide(L)'
;MKFLRYLLLFIMCLAANFRQAAFAIDFNMAPLEFSNRAACALLSSKPTRSVFVFIDAFNAGKAGHARGLQSKTDPAALSKEATKLFRIWTTQLAVEIADKITKGELPLLPVDENGRWPQYFAATKTCLNNKKQLSCPAMNDFLSDVWARSHMPRPGWGDLGITQELDFFPKSINPSIGCHIVKKFSAFHSHLGTQGIDHGVLTNIGVDSMTPEQSLDSCFAYDKNDTDSRFTTVQLDMADISNEKEWDKVGYRFWQTFKLFFSWGWRYAPEYQKEFGEFRQAFASLAFEDSVMLVPNGCRTVEKPQCNDQGLGVDAMRAARFLGQTHAAVMEVPAKPIDILFQGVVRNVNNDELELLKSENADAWYRDFKGKLSGVRSEMINKLTTGMTKLQIITYLLKQEQLSGDIKQLLEQPKLDANEIYLACMEFNLAKNDLFDDIHQEIRNIGNSNELDSLLKVNISKAVPDYIKYYEALTETMSSFCKTLEARGVLINKKPDIFKSLNRWAYFIMRPKERDAYDYQCTKTPDNISCPENLSKRYLVSANTHPAMGSGSDSGSGSGLSTVPNDIVICKTPLECARTVLDSLVSVISVRRYAQAFLPLKDTIQNPDLFNTYSMPVACKLYDPWLKQRNAWKLFLADLGSSVLYGLTCGAFSVRLVRPAGSSVLSFRELYQNNTVEYDPRMTRERAQVEFASNLGFLFGIPCSVSLGNYVGGRDLNYYNGLSIGSCYNHGDTTYQIDPNGSRPDISNEHSRAYKACFKCGFDPLSVTSFACQSNWVTRVIGVGVGIFQGVLRLVSNLRDPNDIPRMTPANINEISAIFENNGKIPKFCHFNMKHGFSCRKSRSRNP
;
A
#
# COMPACT_ATOMS: atom_id res chain seq x y z
N MET A 1 -48.19 39.56 -47.85
CA MET A 1 -47.38 40.01 -46.68
C MET A 1 -47.62 39.23 -45.39
N LYS A 2 -48.86 38.99 -44.93
CA LYS A 2 -49.10 38.19 -43.70
C LYS A 2 -48.59 36.75 -43.78
N PHE A 3 -48.72 36.09 -44.94
CA PHE A 3 -48.24 34.73 -45.15
C PHE A 3 -46.70 34.61 -45.09
N LEU A 4 -45.98 35.60 -45.61
CA LEU A 4 -44.51 35.63 -45.58
C LEU A 4 -43.97 35.82 -44.15
N ARG A 5 -44.69 36.57 -43.29
CA ARG A 5 -44.37 36.71 -41.86
C ARG A 5 -44.57 35.40 -41.10
N TYR A 6 -45.63 34.64 -41.39
CA TYR A 6 -45.85 33.32 -40.77
C TYR A 6 -44.83 32.28 -41.24
N LEU A 7 -44.45 32.30 -42.52
CA LEU A 7 -43.40 31.42 -43.05
C LEU A 7 -42.04 31.72 -42.42
N LEU A 8 -41.67 33.00 -42.26
CA LEU A 8 -40.44 33.41 -41.58
C LEU A 8 -40.44 33.07 -40.09
N LEU A 9 -41.57 33.22 -39.39
CA LEU A 9 -41.71 32.79 -37.99
C LEU A 9 -41.66 31.26 -37.85
N PHE A 10 -42.22 30.51 -38.80
CA PHE A 10 -42.16 29.05 -38.79
C PHE A 10 -40.75 28.53 -39.11
N ILE A 11 -40.04 29.17 -40.05
CA ILE A 11 -38.63 28.87 -40.35
C ILE A 11 -37.72 29.30 -39.19
N MET A 12 -37.99 30.42 -38.50
CA MET A 12 -37.25 30.78 -37.29
C MET A 12 -37.56 29.85 -36.11
N CYS A 13 -38.79 29.36 -35.96
CA CYS A 13 -39.12 28.33 -34.95
C CYS A 13 -38.50 26.96 -35.29
N LEU A 14 -38.45 26.58 -36.57
CA LEU A 14 -37.74 25.38 -37.02
C LEU A 14 -36.23 25.51 -36.85
N ALA A 15 -35.64 26.68 -37.13
CA ALA A 15 -34.22 26.95 -36.93
C ALA A 15 -33.84 27.13 -35.44
N ALA A 16 -34.78 27.57 -34.60
CA ALA A 16 -34.61 27.61 -33.14
C ALA A 16 -34.75 26.23 -32.49
N ASN A 17 -35.55 25.32 -33.07
CA ASN A 17 -35.63 23.93 -32.64
C ASN A 17 -34.52 23.03 -33.23
N PHE A 18 -33.83 23.48 -34.30
CA PHE A 18 -32.67 22.77 -34.88
C PHE A 18 -31.31 23.19 -34.28
N ARG A 19 -31.27 24.17 -33.38
CA ARG A 19 -30.08 24.47 -32.57
C ARG A 19 -30.27 23.89 -31.17
N GLN A 20 -29.48 22.87 -30.86
CA GLN A 20 -29.32 22.22 -29.55
C GLN A 20 -30.41 21.22 -29.12
N ALA A 21 -30.59 20.17 -29.90
CA ALA A 21 -30.44 18.85 -29.28
C ALA A 21 -28.92 18.64 -29.12
N ALA A 22 -28.33 19.28 -28.11
CA ALA A 22 -26.99 18.92 -27.68
C ALA A 22 -27.08 17.45 -27.30
N PHE A 23 -26.46 16.58 -28.09
CA PHE A 23 -26.20 15.21 -27.67
C PHE A 23 -25.22 15.34 -26.50
N ALA A 24 -25.75 15.56 -25.29
CA ALA A 24 -24.95 15.43 -24.09
C ALA A 24 -24.49 13.98 -24.08
N ILE A 25 -23.21 13.77 -24.39
CA ILE A 25 -22.58 12.47 -24.26
C ILE A 25 -22.68 12.12 -22.78
N ASP A 26 -23.52 11.14 -22.45
CA ASP A 26 -23.60 10.62 -21.09
C ASP A 26 -22.46 9.63 -20.92
N PHE A 27 -21.44 10.05 -20.16
CA PHE A 27 -20.26 9.25 -19.93
C PHE A 27 -20.54 8.07 -19.00
N ASN A 28 -21.68 7.99 -18.30
CA ASN A 28 -21.99 6.92 -17.33
C ASN A 28 -20.75 6.50 -16.52
N MET A 29 -20.04 7.49 -15.96
CA MET A 29 -18.82 7.32 -15.17
C MET A 29 -19.07 7.80 -13.75
N ALA A 30 -18.39 7.21 -12.77
CA ALA A 30 -18.39 7.74 -11.41
C ALA A 30 -17.79 9.16 -11.37
N PRO A 31 -18.27 10.06 -10.51
CA PRO A 31 -17.67 11.38 -10.35
C PRO A 31 -16.19 11.29 -9.98
N LEU A 32 -15.36 12.18 -10.54
CA LEU A 32 -13.94 12.24 -10.23
C LEU A 32 -13.74 12.84 -8.84
N GLU A 33 -13.17 12.06 -7.91
CA GLU A 33 -12.97 12.48 -6.51
C GLU A 33 -11.55 13.06 -6.31
N PHE A 34 -11.39 14.37 -6.53
CA PHE A 34 -10.14 15.06 -6.23
C PHE A 34 -9.99 15.19 -4.72
N SER A 35 -9.01 14.47 -4.17
CA SER A 35 -8.78 14.38 -2.74
C SER A 35 -7.37 14.85 -2.39
N ASN A 36 -7.27 15.61 -1.31
CA ASN A 36 -5.97 15.83 -0.67
C ASN A 36 -5.60 14.63 0.22
N ARG A 37 -4.40 14.69 0.80
CA ARG A 37 -3.86 13.65 1.69
C ARG A 37 -4.85 13.21 2.78
N ALA A 38 -5.36 14.15 3.56
CA ALA A 38 -6.25 13.82 4.67
C ALA A 38 -7.60 13.27 4.22
N ALA A 39 -8.16 13.74 3.09
CA ALA A 39 -9.38 13.16 2.52
C ALA A 39 -9.13 11.75 1.96
N CYS A 40 -8.01 11.53 1.28
CA CYS A 40 -7.63 10.22 0.77
C CYS A 40 -7.58 9.17 1.90
N ALA A 41 -7.00 9.53 3.04
CA ALA A 41 -6.97 8.69 4.23
C ALA A 41 -8.36 8.43 4.88
N LEU A 42 -9.35 9.31 4.69
CA LEU A 42 -10.72 9.00 5.11
C LEU A 42 -11.38 8.02 4.13
N LEU A 43 -11.19 8.26 2.84
CA LEU A 43 -11.71 7.43 1.77
C LEU A 43 -11.11 6.03 1.76
N SER A 44 -9.87 5.86 2.24
CA SER A 44 -9.20 4.56 2.31
C SER A 44 -9.90 3.54 3.21
N SER A 45 -10.83 3.99 4.05
CA SER A 45 -11.69 3.14 4.89
C SER A 45 -13.08 2.88 4.29
N LYS A 46 -13.29 3.29 3.03
CA LYS A 46 -14.57 3.23 2.32
C LYS A 46 -14.49 2.34 1.07
N PRO A 47 -15.58 1.64 0.72
CA PRO A 47 -15.61 0.81 -0.47
C PRO A 47 -15.54 1.66 -1.73
N THR A 48 -14.70 1.26 -2.67
CA THR A 48 -14.53 1.93 -3.97
C THR A 48 -15.79 1.86 -4.80
N ARG A 49 -16.02 2.88 -5.63
CA ARG A 49 -17.14 2.96 -6.57
C ARG A 49 -16.71 2.64 -7.99
N SER A 50 -15.41 2.55 -8.20
CA SER A 50 -14.80 2.40 -9.52
C SER A 50 -13.57 1.52 -9.38
N VAL A 51 -13.41 0.56 -10.27
CA VAL A 51 -12.25 -0.33 -10.32
C VAL A 51 -11.70 -0.39 -11.73
N PHE A 52 -10.38 -0.41 -11.83
CA PHE A 52 -9.70 -0.87 -13.02
C PHE A 52 -9.54 -2.38 -12.95
N VAL A 53 -10.07 -3.07 -13.95
CA VAL A 53 -9.81 -4.48 -14.23
C VAL A 53 -8.68 -4.53 -15.25
N PHE A 54 -7.49 -4.85 -14.77
CA PHE A 54 -6.31 -5.05 -15.60
C PHE A 54 -6.25 -6.50 -16.07
N ILE A 55 -6.29 -6.74 -17.38
CA ILE A 55 -6.38 -8.07 -18.00
C ILE A 55 -5.09 -8.37 -18.77
N ASP A 56 -4.45 -9.49 -18.46
CA ASP A 56 -3.28 -10.04 -19.16
C ASP A 56 -3.66 -11.35 -19.89
N ALA A 57 -3.80 -11.28 -21.20
CA ALA A 57 -4.24 -12.40 -22.02
C ALA A 57 -3.09 -13.32 -22.49
N PHE A 58 -1.91 -13.24 -21.88
CA PHE A 58 -0.73 -14.04 -22.28
C PHE A 58 -0.98 -15.55 -22.26
N ASN A 59 -1.56 -16.05 -21.17
CA ASN A 59 -1.77 -17.48 -21.00
C ASN A 59 -2.81 -18.02 -22.00
N ALA A 60 -3.82 -17.21 -22.31
CA ALA A 60 -4.78 -17.51 -23.37
C ALA A 60 -4.10 -17.55 -24.75
N GLY A 61 -3.26 -16.56 -25.07
CA GLY A 61 -2.49 -16.55 -26.32
C GLY A 61 -1.54 -17.74 -26.43
N LYS A 62 -0.88 -18.14 -25.34
CA LYS A 62 -0.03 -19.34 -25.29
C LYS A 62 -0.83 -20.62 -25.51
N ALA A 63 -2.03 -20.71 -24.93
CA ALA A 63 -2.93 -21.81 -25.16
C ALA A 63 -3.38 -21.89 -26.63
N GLY A 64 -3.72 -20.75 -27.24
CA GLY A 64 -4.05 -20.65 -28.66
C GLY A 64 -2.90 -21.07 -29.57
N HIS A 65 -1.69 -20.61 -29.28
CA HIS A 65 -0.48 -21.03 -30.00
C HIS A 65 -0.24 -22.54 -29.89
N ALA A 66 -0.32 -23.11 -28.68
CA ALA A 66 -0.16 -24.54 -28.47
C ALA A 66 -1.23 -25.35 -29.21
N ARG A 67 -2.47 -24.85 -29.26
CA ARG A 67 -3.57 -25.44 -30.01
C ARG A 67 -3.29 -25.45 -31.51
N GLY A 68 -2.81 -24.34 -32.08
CA GLY A 68 -2.47 -24.28 -33.50
C GLY A 68 -1.36 -25.25 -33.91
N LEU A 69 -0.35 -25.42 -33.06
CA LEU A 69 0.67 -26.45 -33.24
C LEU A 69 0.07 -27.86 -33.26
N GLN A 70 -0.89 -28.14 -32.37
CA GLN A 70 -1.55 -29.46 -32.29
C GLN A 70 -2.49 -29.72 -33.48
N SER A 71 -3.25 -28.71 -33.90
CA SER A 71 -4.23 -28.82 -34.99
C SER A 71 -3.62 -28.66 -36.38
N LYS A 72 -2.30 -28.39 -36.49
CA LYS A 72 -1.59 -28.09 -37.74
C LYS A 72 -2.20 -26.90 -38.51
N THR A 73 -2.72 -25.94 -37.77
CA THR A 73 -3.20 -24.65 -38.28
C THR A 73 -2.20 -23.55 -37.94
N ASP A 74 -2.45 -22.30 -38.36
CA ASP A 74 -1.57 -21.18 -38.04
C ASP A 74 -1.56 -20.87 -36.52
N PRO A 75 -0.45 -21.14 -35.80
CA PRO A 75 -0.37 -20.90 -34.36
C PRO A 75 -0.46 -19.42 -34.00
N ALA A 76 -0.02 -18.51 -34.89
CA ALA A 76 -0.07 -17.08 -34.64
C ALA A 76 -1.50 -16.55 -34.72
N ALA A 77 -2.26 -16.99 -35.73
CA ALA A 77 -3.68 -16.64 -35.87
C ALA A 77 -4.50 -17.10 -34.66
N LEU A 78 -4.36 -18.36 -34.24
CA LEU A 78 -5.08 -18.88 -33.07
C LEU A 78 -4.63 -18.25 -31.75
N SER A 79 -3.35 -17.88 -31.64
CA SER A 79 -2.86 -17.12 -30.47
C SER A 79 -3.57 -15.77 -30.36
N LYS A 80 -3.64 -15.02 -31.48
CA LYS A 80 -4.36 -13.73 -31.55
C LYS A 80 -5.84 -13.88 -31.26
N GLU A 81 -6.49 -14.90 -31.82
CA GLU A 81 -7.90 -15.19 -31.59
C GLU A 81 -8.18 -15.52 -30.12
N ALA A 82 -7.39 -16.42 -29.52
CA ALA A 82 -7.51 -16.75 -28.11
C ALA A 82 -7.30 -15.52 -27.21
N THR A 83 -6.32 -14.68 -27.52
CA THR A 83 -6.10 -13.39 -26.83
C THR A 83 -7.31 -12.47 -26.97
N LYS A 84 -7.87 -12.30 -28.18
CA LYS A 84 -9.06 -11.46 -28.42
C LYS A 84 -10.25 -11.98 -27.60
N LEU A 85 -10.60 -13.25 -27.75
CA LEU A 85 -11.74 -13.88 -27.07
C LEU A 85 -11.59 -13.80 -25.54
N PHE A 86 -10.40 -14.06 -25.01
CA PHE A 86 -10.16 -13.98 -23.58
C PHE A 86 -10.49 -12.60 -23.01
N ARG A 87 -10.04 -11.51 -23.67
CA ARG A 87 -10.30 -10.12 -23.23
C ARG A 87 -11.78 -9.77 -23.28
N ILE A 88 -12.45 -10.13 -24.38
CA ILE A 88 -13.88 -9.88 -24.61
C ILE A 88 -14.70 -10.54 -23.49
N TRP A 89 -14.53 -11.85 -23.33
CA TRP A 89 -15.36 -12.61 -22.41
C TRP A 89 -15.04 -12.35 -20.95
N THR A 90 -13.77 -12.04 -20.62
CA THR A 90 -13.41 -11.58 -19.27
C THR A 90 -14.14 -10.28 -18.92
N THR A 91 -14.21 -9.35 -19.88
CA THR A 91 -14.88 -8.06 -19.68
C THR A 91 -16.39 -8.22 -19.59
N GLN A 92 -16.99 -9.01 -20.48
CA GLN A 92 -18.43 -9.26 -20.47
C GLN A 92 -18.87 -9.97 -19.19
N LEU A 93 -18.12 -10.97 -18.73
CA LEU A 93 -18.37 -11.64 -17.46
C LEU A 93 -18.33 -10.67 -16.28
N ALA A 94 -17.35 -9.78 -16.25
CA ALA A 94 -17.25 -8.76 -15.22
C ALA A 94 -18.49 -7.85 -15.20
N VAL A 95 -18.92 -7.35 -16.36
CA VAL A 95 -20.11 -6.50 -16.46
C VAL A 95 -21.38 -7.26 -16.05
N GLU A 96 -21.56 -8.49 -16.53
CA GLU A 96 -22.73 -9.30 -16.22
C GLU A 96 -22.85 -9.61 -14.73
N ILE A 97 -21.75 -9.96 -14.06
CA ILE A 97 -21.76 -10.21 -12.61
C ILE A 97 -22.15 -8.95 -11.86
N ALA A 98 -21.55 -7.80 -12.20
CA ALA A 98 -21.89 -6.53 -11.57
C ALA A 98 -23.39 -6.19 -11.78
N ASP A 99 -23.90 -6.38 -12.99
CA ASP A 99 -25.28 -6.10 -13.37
C ASP A 99 -26.27 -7.02 -12.63
N LYS A 100 -25.99 -8.33 -12.60
CA LYS A 100 -26.80 -9.29 -11.84
C LYS A 100 -26.83 -8.99 -10.35
N ILE A 101 -25.70 -8.61 -9.74
CA ILE A 101 -25.66 -8.25 -8.32
C ILE A 101 -26.50 -6.98 -8.09
N THR A 102 -26.29 -5.92 -8.87
CA THR A 102 -27.00 -4.63 -8.67
C THR A 102 -28.50 -4.73 -8.91
N LYS A 103 -28.95 -5.60 -9.82
CA LYS A 103 -30.38 -5.91 -10.05
C LYS A 103 -30.98 -6.84 -8.99
N GLY A 104 -30.17 -7.43 -8.12
CA GLY A 104 -30.61 -8.42 -7.14
C GLY A 104 -30.92 -9.79 -7.76
N GLU A 105 -30.43 -10.07 -8.96
CA GLU A 105 -30.46 -11.40 -9.60
C GLU A 105 -29.41 -12.33 -9.01
N LEU A 106 -28.30 -11.77 -8.51
CA LEU A 106 -27.34 -12.47 -7.66
C LEU A 106 -27.40 -11.90 -6.24
N PRO A 107 -27.46 -12.77 -5.23
CA PRO A 107 -27.43 -12.34 -3.85
C PRO A 107 -26.00 -11.96 -3.44
N LEU A 108 -25.89 -11.04 -2.49
CA LEU A 108 -24.63 -10.70 -1.85
C LEU A 108 -24.22 -11.86 -0.93
N LEU A 109 -22.99 -12.36 -1.05
CA LEU A 109 -22.52 -13.46 -0.21
C LEU A 109 -22.20 -12.96 1.21
N PRO A 110 -22.50 -13.72 2.26
CA PRO A 110 -22.23 -13.31 3.63
C PRO A 110 -20.72 -13.39 3.96
N VAL A 111 -20.25 -12.48 4.81
CA VAL A 111 -18.82 -12.38 5.21
C VAL A 111 -18.56 -13.05 6.57
N ASP A 112 -19.57 -13.15 7.43
CA ASP A 112 -19.42 -13.63 8.82
C ASP A 112 -19.85 -15.10 8.97
N GLU A 113 -19.00 -15.93 9.60
CA GLU A 113 -19.24 -17.37 9.85
C GLU A 113 -20.47 -17.68 10.73
N ASN A 114 -21.00 -16.68 11.44
CA ASN A 114 -22.13 -16.81 12.35
C ASN A 114 -23.51 -16.66 11.65
N GLY A 115 -23.55 -16.85 10.32
CA GLY A 115 -24.61 -16.38 9.44
C GLY A 115 -25.67 -17.39 8.96
N ARG A 116 -26.77 -16.82 8.44
CA ARG A 116 -28.09 -17.39 8.12
C ARG A 116 -28.16 -18.32 6.88
N TRP A 117 -27.03 -18.67 6.26
CA TRP A 117 -26.96 -19.45 5.02
C TRP A 117 -26.23 -20.78 5.26
N PRO A 118 -26.88 -21.77 5.89
CA PRO A 118 -26.20 -22.98 6.36
C PRO A 118 -25.52 -23.78 5.25
N GLN A 119 -26.06 -23.75 4.02
CA GLN A 119 -25.45 -24.43 2.87
C GLN A 119 -24.14 -23.74 2.42
N TYR A 120 -24.11 -22.42 2.35
CA TYR A 120 -22.89 -21.66 2.04
C TYR A 120 -21.79 -21.89 3.08
N PHE A 121 -22.14 -21.85 4.37
CA PHE A 121 -21.15 -22.12 5.44
C PHE A 121 -20.72 -23.57 5.48
N ALA A 122 -21.62 -24.53 5.21
CA ALA A 122 -21.25 -25.93 5.08
C ALA A 122 -20.28 -26.15 3.90
N ALA A 123 -20.52 -25.52 2.75
CA ALA A 123 -19.64 -25.56 1.59
C ALA A 123 -18.27 -24.93 1.90
N THR A 124 -18.25 -23.76 2.55
CA THR A 124 -17.03 -23.06 2.98
C THR A 124 -16.22 -23.90 3.97
N LYS A 125 -16.87 -24.45 5.01
CA LYS A 125 -16.23 -25.31 6.01
C LYS A 125 -15.68 -26.60 5.39
N THR A 126 -16.42 -27.21 4.46
CA THR A 126 -15.96 -28.40 3.72
C THR A 126 -14.72 -28.08 2.87
N CYS A 127 -14.72 -26.94 2.18
CA CYS A 127 -13.59 -26.43 1.41
C CYS A 127 -12.35 -26.19 2.30
N LEU A 128 -12.51 -25.51 3.44
CA LEU A 128 -11.42 -25.22 4.38
C LEU A 128 -10.86 -26.48 5.08
N ASN A 129 -11.71 -27.48 5.35
CA ASN A 129 -11.30 -28.72 6.01
C ASN A 129 -10.61 -29.71 5.07
N ASN A 130 -10.96 -29.73 3.77
CA ASN A 130 -10.35 -30.61 2.78
C ASN A 130 -9.07 -30.00 2.17
N LYS A 131 -8.08 -29.74 3.03
CA LYS A 131 -6.78 -29.08 2.74
C LYS A 131 -5.92 -29.73 1.64
N LYS A 132 -6.30 -30.90 1.12
CA LYS A 132 -5.60 -31.64 0.05
C LYS A 132 -6.24 -31.47 -1.34
N GLN A 133 -7.45 -30.93 -1.44
CA GLN A 133 -8.13 -30.76 -2.73
C GLN A 133 -7.77 -29.42 -3.37
N LEU A 134 -7.39 -29.45 -4.65
CA LEU A 134 -7.11 -28.27 -5.50
C LEU A 134 -8.39 -27.59 -6.02
N SER A 135 -9.56 -28.10 -5.63
CA SER A 135 -10.88 -27.65 -6.03
C SER A 135 -11.79 -27.79 -4.82
N CYS A 136 -12.79 -26.92 -4.70
CA CYS A 136 -13.81 -26.99 -3.66
C CYS A 136 -15.17 -27.34 -4.28
N PRO A 137 -15.46 -28.64 -4.53
CA PRO A 137 -16.67 -29.06 -5.25
C PRO A 137 -17.94 -28.53 -4.60
N ALA A 138 -18.08 -28.66 -3.27
CA ALA A 138 -19.26 -28.18 -2.56
C ALA A 138 -19.50 -26.66 -2.72
N MET A 139 -18.43 -25.86 -2.83
CA MET A 139 -18.55 -24.42 -3.10
C MET A 139 -18.92 -24.19 -4.56
N ASN A 140 -18.31 -24.93 -5.49
CA ASN A 140 -18.63 -24.82 -6.91
C ASN A 140 -20.08 -25.21 -7.20
N ASP A 141 -20.59 -26.26 -6.55
CA ASP A 141 -21.97 -26.73 -6.66
C ASP A 141 -22.93 -25.65 -6.13
N PHE A 142 -22.64 -25.09 -4.95
CA PHE A 142 -23.43 -24.00 -4.38
C PHE A 142 -23.47 -22.77 -5.31
N LEU A 143 -22.31 -22.32 -5.81
CA LEU A 143 -22.24 -21.16 -6.72
C LEU A 143 -22.93 -21.46 -8.05
N SER A 144 -22.85 -22.69 -8.55
CA SER A 144 -23.57 -23.15 -9.74
C SER A 144 -25.09 -23.09 -9.54
N ASP A 145 -25.59 -23.54 -8.40
CA ASP A 145 -27.02 -23.48 -8.08
C ASP A 145 -27.51 -22.03 -7.96
N VAL A 146 -26.72 -21.15 -7.32
CA VAL A 146 -27.04 -19.72 -7.23
C VAL A 146 -27.04 -19.07 -8.62
N TRP A 147 -26.03 -19.38 -9.44
CA TRP A 147 -25.92 -18.84 -10.80
C TRP A 147 -27.06 -19.30 -11.70
N ALA A 148 -27.41 -20.59 -11.67
CA ALA A 148 -28.53 -21.13 -12.44
C ALA A 148 -29.86 -20.47 -12.04
N ARG A 149 -30.07 -20.23 -10.74
CA ARG A 149 -31.25 -19.54 -10.22
C ARG A 149 -31.30 -18.05 -10.61
N SER A 150 -30.16 -17.39 -10.78
CA SER A 150 -30.11 -15.99 -11.24
C SER A 150 -30.73 -15.75 -12.63
N HIS A 151 -30.86 -16.82 -13.43
CA HIS A 151 -31.49 -16.77 -14.76
C HIS A 151 -33.01 -16.98 -14.70
N MET A 152 -33.57 -17.32 -13.54
CA MET A 152 -34.98 -17.61 -13.38
C MET A 152 -35.77 -16.33 -13.06
N PRO A 153 -36.97 -16.13 -13.66
CA PRO A 153 -37.84 -15.00 -13.32
C PRO A 153 -38.29 -15.00 -11.85
N ARG A 154 -38.32 -16.18 -11.23
CA ARG A 154 -38.62 -16.39 -9.80
C ARG A 154 -37.61 -17.39 -9.25
N PRO A 155 -36.42 -16.91 -8.86
CA PRO A 155 -35.42 -17.77 -8.27
C PRO A 155 -35.97 -18.25 -6.93
N GLY A 156 -36.10 -19.56 -6.73
CA GLY A 156 -36.54 -20.14 -5.46
C GLY A 156 -35.50 -19.95 -4.35
N TRP A 157 -35.17 -18.72 -3.99
CA TRP A 157 -34.08 -18.37 -3.06
C TRP A 157 -34.27 -18.99 -1.67
N GLY A 158 -35.52 -19.22 -1.26
CA GLY A 158 -35.86 -19.85 0.01
C GLY A 158 -35.25 -21.25 0.20
N ASP A 159 -35.08 -22.02 -0.88
CA ASP A 159 -34.46 -23.36 -0.82
C ASP A 159 -32.99 -23.31 -0.38
N LEU A 160 -32.33 -22.18 -0.60
CA LEU A 160 -30.94 -21.92 -0.23
C LEU A 160 -30.82 -21.15 1.10
N GLY A 161 -31.95 -20.87 1.77
CA GLY A 161 -32.01 -20.03 2.98
C GLY A 161 -31.86 -18.53 2.70
N ILE A 162 -31.92 -18.12 1.43
CA ILE A 162 -31.76 -16.74 0.98
C ILE A 162 -33.16 -16.13 0.93
N THR A 163 -33.52 -15.34 1.93
CA THR A 163 -34.93 -14.93 2.11
C THR A 163 -35.10 -13.48 2.53
N GLN A 164 -34.02 -12.81 2.91
CA GLN A 164 -34.09 -11.47 3.47
C GLN A 164 -33.69 -10.42 2.45
N GLU A 165 -34.24 -9.22 2.56
CA GLU A 165 -33.88 -8.10 1.67
C GLU A 165 -32.39 -7.74 1.78
N LEU A 166 -31.79 -7.92 2.97
CA LEU A 166 -30.36 -7.71 3.23
C LEU A 166 -29.44 -8.73 2.53
N ASP A 167 -30.00 -9.82 1.99
CA ASP A 167 -29.26 -10.78 1.18
C ASP A 167 -29.00 -10.27 -0.24
N PHE A 168 -29.70 -9.21 -0.66
CA PHE A 168 -29.61 -8.63 -2.00
C PHE A 168 -29.06 -7.22 -1.96
N PHE A 169 -28.66 -6.74 -3.14
CA PHE A 169 -28.19 -5.38 -3.30
C PHE A 169 -29.34 -4.39 -3.00
N PRO A 170 -29.14 -3.36 -2.14
CA PRO A 170 -30.22 -2.46 -1.76
C PRO A 170 -30.76 -1.66 -2.96
N LYS A 171 -32.08 -1.77 -3.18
CA LYS A 171 -32.78 -1.00 -4.23
C LYS A 171 -32.67 0.52 -4.05
N SER A 172 -32.41 0.97 -2.83
CA SER A 172 -32.22 2.39 -2.50
C SER A 172 -30.94 3.00 -3.04
N ILE A 173 -29.99 2.20 -3.55
CA ILE A 173 -28.76 2.69 -4.18
C ILE A 173 -28.97 2.90 -5.68
N ASN A 174 -29.64 1.95 -6.35
CA ASN A 174 -29.98 1.94 -7.78
C ASN A 174 -28.87 2.47 -8.72
N PRO A 175 -27.65 1.89 -8.69
CA PRO A 175 -26.52 2.38 -9.47
C PRO A 175 -26.68 1.99 -10.95
N SER A 176 -26.19 2.84 -11.84
CA SER A 176 -25.92 2.46 -13.23
C SER A 176 -24.50 1.90 -13.33
N ILE A 177 -24.30 0.88 -14.16
CA ILE A 177 -22.96 0.32 -14.38
C ILE A 177 -22.36 0.96 -15.62
N GLY A 178 -21.30 1.73 -15.41
CA GLY A 178 -20.40 2.20 -16.44
C GLY A 178 -19.35 1.14 -16.77
N CYS A 179 -19.07 0.93 -18.05
CA CYS A 179 -17.96 0.08 -18.48
C CYS A 179 -17.22 0.74 -19.64
N HIS A 180 -15.95 1.04 -19.40
CA HIS A 180 -15.10 1.75 -20.34
C HIS A 180 -13.77 1.03 -20.54
N ILE A 181 -13.36 0.81 -21.79
CA ILE A 181 -11.99 0.40 -22.10
C ILE A 181 -11.11 1.64 -22.03
N VAL A 182 -10.09 1.63 -21.19
CA VAL A 182 -9.16 2.75 -21.05
C VAL A 182 -8.05 2.57 -22.07
N LYS A 183 -8.09 3.35 -23.15
CA LYS A 183 -7.00 3.40 -24.15
C LYS A 183 -5.83 4.20 -23.61
N LYS A 184 -6.11 5.32 -22.94
CA LYS A 184 -5.09 6.21 -22.38
C LYS A 184 -5.57 6.81 -21.06
N PHE A 185 -4.69 6.84 -20.06
CA PHE A 185 -4.93 7.63 -18.85
C PHE A 185 -4.96 9.11 -19.22
N SER A 186 -6.14 9.70 -19.16
CA SER A 186 -6.44 11.01 -19.75
C SER A 186 -6.90 12.00 -18.68
N ALA A 187 -7.48 13.15 -19.07
CA ALA A 187 -8.06 14.08 -18.11
C ALA A 187 -9.21 13.45 -17.32
N PHE A 188 -9.86 12.40 -17.83
CA PHE A 188 -10.85 11.59 -17.08
C PHE A 188 -10.24 10.81 -15.90
N HIS A 189 -8.91 10.77 -15.79
CA HIS A 189 -8.19 10.14 -14.67
C HIS A 189 -7.31 11.14 -13.92
N SER A 190 -7.51 12.44 -14.14
CA SER A 190 -6.69 13.51 -13.57
C SER A 190 -6.71 13.59 -12.04
N HIS A 191 -7.72 13.03 -11.38
CA HIS A 191 -7.78 12.89 -9.92
C HIS A 191 -6.69 11.95 -9.37
N LEU A 192 -6.11 11.08 -10.19
CA LEU A 192 -4.95 10.25 -9.83
C LEU A 192 -3.63 11.01 -9.94
N GLY A 193 -3.62 12.15 -10.64
CA GLY A 193 -2.44 12.97 -10.90
C GLY A 193 -2.43 14.33 -10.20
N THR A 194 -3.56 14.75 -9.62
CA THR A 194 -3.72 16.07 -8.99
C THR A 194 -4.61 16.03 -7.75
N GLN A 195 -4.24 16.78 -6.71
CA GLN A 195 -4.98 16.82 -5.42
C GLN A 195 -6.22 17.74 -5.44
N GLY A 196 -6.39 18.56 -6.48
CA GLY A 196 -7.44 19.55 -6.52
C GLY A 196 -7.77 19.99 -7.93
N ILE A 197 -8.96 20.57 -8.07
CA ILE A 197 -9.49 21.04 -9.34
C ILE A 197 -8.97 22.44 -9.63
N ASP A 198 -8.05 22.54 -10.58
CA ASP A 198 -7.68 23.81 -11.20
C ASP A 198 -8.42 24.04 -12.53
N HIS A 199 -8.27 25.25 -13.08
CA HIS A 199 -8.91 25.63 -14.34
C HIS A 199 -8.37 24.83 -15.55
N GLY A 200 -7.10 24.44 -15.51
CA GLY A 200 -6.47 23.63 -16.55
C GLY A 200 -7.03 22.22 -16.59
N VAL A 201 -7.16 21.57 -15.42
CA VAL A 201 -7.78 20.25 -15.28
C VAL A 201 -9.20 20.22 -15.82
N LEU A 202 -10.04 21.19 -15.43
CA LEU A 202 -11.42 21.28 -15.95
C LEU A 202 -11.46 21.51 -17.46
N THR A 203 -10.55 22.33 -17.97
CA THR A 203 -10.43 22.60 -19.41
C THR A 203 -10.02 21.34 -20.16
N ASN A 204 -9.05 20.58 -19.64
CA ASN A 204 -8.60 19.33 -20.25
C ASN A 204 -9.69 18.26 -20.22
N ILE A 205 -10.47 18.15 -19.13
CA ILE A 205 -11.64 17.26 -19.08
C ILE A 205 -12.65 17.64 -20.17
N GLY A 206 -12.91 18.95 -20.34
CA GLY A 206 -13.81 19.44 -21.38
C GLY A 206 -13.29 19.22 -22.80
N VAL A 207 -11.97 19.27 -23.02
CA VAL A 207 -11.35 18.95 -24.31
C VAL A 207 -11.44 17.46 -24.60
N ASP A 208 -11.05 16.61 -23.65
CA ASP A 208 -11.10 15.14 -23.80
C ASP A 208 -12.54 14.63 -23.98
N SER A 209 -13.53 15.33 -23.42
CA SER A 209 -14.96 15.01 -23.63
C SER A 209 -15.47 15.33 -25.03
N MET A 210 -14.74 16.09 -25.85
CA MET A 210 -15.07 16.32 -27.26
C MET A 210 -14.54 15.21 -28.17
N THR A 211 -13.52 14.47 -27.73
CA THR A 211 -12.93 13.34 -28.48
C THR A 211 -12.71 12.13 -27.57
N PRO A 212 -13.76 11.64 -26.89
CA PRO A 212 -13.61 10.61 -25.87
C PRO A 212 -13.05 9.30 -26.41
N GLU A 213 -13.27 8.99 -27.68
CA GLU A 213 -12.78 7.79 -28.37
C GLU A 213 -11.25 7.65 -28.39
N GLN A 214 -10.51 8.75 -28.18
CA GLN A 214 -9.04 8.75 -28.06
C GLN A 214 -8.56 8.21 -26.71
N SER A 215 -9.39 8.34 -25.67
CA SER A 215 -9.03 8.04 -24.28
C SER A 215 -9.79 6.83 -23.73
N LEU A 216 -11.07 6.74 -24.07
CA LEU A 216 -12.01 5.72 -23.61
C LEU A 216 -12.72 5.07 -24.81
N ASP A 217 -13.17 3.84 -24.63
CA ASP A 217 -14.06 3.17 -25.55
C ASP A 217 -15.14 2.40 -24.80
N SER A 218 -16.22 2.03 -25.48
CA SER A 218 -17.20 1.13 -24.90
C SER A 218 -16.60 -0.26 -24.70
N CYS A 219 -16.92 -0.90 -23.57
CA CYS A 219 -16.62 -2.33 -23.36
C CYS A 219 -17.25 -3.28 -24.38
N PHE A 220 -18.13 -2.80 -25.26
CA PHE A 220 -18.75 -3.61 -26.31
C PHE A 220 -18.23 -3.26 -27.72
N ALA A 221 -17.24 -2.36 -27.83
CA ALA A 221 -16.69 -1.87 -29.11
C ALA A 221 -15.45 -2.65 -29.60
N TYR A 222 -15.26 -3.91 -29.16
CA TYR A 222 -14.09 -4.74 -29.43
C TYR A 222 -13.75 -4.99 -30.91
N ASP A 223 -14.68 -4.69 -31.83
CA ASP A 223 -14.45 -4.86 -33.27
C ASP A 223 -13.80 -3.65 -33.95
N LYS A 224 -13.63 -2.51 -33.26
CA LYS A 224 -13.13 -1.27 -33.88
C LYS A 224 -11.67 -0.92 -33.59
N ASN A 225 -11.04 -1.50 -32.57
CA ASN A 225 -9.71 -1.10 -32.13
C ASN A 225 -8.79 -2.30 -31.87
N ASP A 226 -7.69 -2.32 -32.64
CA ASP A 226 -6.45 -3.09 -32.50
C ASP A 226 -6.49 -4.39 -31.67
N THR A 227 -6.61 -5.51 -32.38
CA THR A 227 -6.78 -6.87 -31.85
C THR A 227 -5.48 -7.52 -31.36
N ASP A 228 -4.33 -6.86 -31.45
CA ASP A 228 -3.02 -7.48 -31.16
C ASP A 228 -2.47 -7.20 -29.75
N SER A 229 -3.12 -6.35 -28.96
CA SER A 229 -2.63 -6.04 -27.60
C SER A 229 -2.92 -7.18 -26.61
N ARG A 230 -1.87 -7.78 -26.06
CA ARG A 230 -1.90 -8.75 -24.93
C ARG A 230 -2.61 -8.20 -23.69
N PHE A 231 -2.55 -6.90 -23.48
CA PHE A 231 -3.02 -6.22 -22.28
C PHE A 231 -4.32 -5.47 -22.58
N THR A 232 -5.19 -5.33 -21.59
CA THR A 232 -6.35 -4.44 -21.66
C THR A 232 -6.66 -3.91 -20.28
N THR A 233 -6.98 -2.62 -20.22
CA THR A 233 -7.45 -1.97 -19.00
C THR A 233 -8.93 -1.62 -19.16
N VAL A 234 -9.77 -2.18 -18.30
CA VAL A 234 -11.21 -1.87 -18.25
C VAL A 234 -11.49 -1.09 -16.98
N GLN A 235 -12.27 -0.03 -17.06
CA GLN A 235 -12.81 0.68 -15.91
C GLN A 235 -14.28 0.29 -15.74
N LEU A 236 -14.60 -0.28 -14.58
CA LEU A 236 -15.97 -0.56 -14.16
C LEU A 236 -16.39 0.47 -13.11
N ASP A 237 -17.43 1.23 -13.42
CA ASP A 237 -17.95 2.29 -12.58
C ASP A 237 -19.35 1.94 -12.06
N MET A 238 -19.55 2.11 -10.75
CA MET A 238 -20.87 2.23 -10.14
C MET A 238 -21.28 3.71 -10.22
N ALA A 239 -21.82 4.08 -11.37
CA ALA A 239 -22.33 5.42 -11.62
C ALA A 239 -23.65 5.64 -10.85
N ASP A 240 -23.95 6.90 -10.55
CA ASP A 240 -25.20 7.35 -9.94
C ASP A 240 -25.60 6.67 -8.62
N ILE A 241 -24.64 6.47 -7.71
CA ILE A 241 -24.91 6.03 -6.33
C ILE A 241 -25.77 7.08 -5.61
N SER A 242 -27.08 6.82 -5.56
CA SER A 242 -28.06 7.75 -4.97
C SER A 242 -27.99 7.82 -3.45
N ASN A 243 -27.51 6.77 -2.78
CA ASN A 243 -27.35 6.71 -1.33
C ASN A 243 -25.95 6.23 -0.91
N GLU A 244 -25.04 7.18 -0.70
CA GLU A 244 -23.65 6.92 -0.29
C GLU A 244 -23.54 6.22 1.07
N LYS A 245 -24.40 6.54 2.03
CA LYS A 245 -24.35 5.92 3.36
C LYS A 245 -24.67 4.43 3.31
N GLU A 246 -25.56 4.03 2.40
CA GLU A 246 -25.90 2.64 2.21
C GLU A 246 -24.82 1.91 1.42
N TRP A 247 -24.26 2.54 0.38
CA TRP A 247 -23.08 2.04 -0.33
C TRP A 247 -21.92 1.75 0.62
N ASP A 248 -21.62 2.66 1.53
CA ASP A 248 -20.55 2.50 2.53
C ASP A 248 -20.72 1.26 3.42
N LYS A 249 -21.96 0.74 3.57
CA LYS A 249 -22.25 -0.48 4.34
C LYS A 249 -22.13 -1.75 3.49
N VAL A 250 -22.58 -1.71 2.24
CA VAL A 250 -22.71 -2.91 1.39
C VAL A 250 -21.57 -3.08 0.36
N GLY A 251 -20.85 -2.01 0.04
CA GLY A 251 -19.90 -1.97 -1.07
C GLY A 251 -18.73 -2.96 -0.93
N TYR A 252 -18.24 -3.21 0.27
CA TYR A 252 -17.20 -4.23 0.48
C TYR A 252 -17.73 -5.65 0.20
N ARG A 253 -18.94 -5.95 0.66
CA ARG A 253 -19.61 -7.23 0.39
C ARG A 253 -19.94 -7.39 -1.10
N PHE A 254 -20.29 -6.31 -1.77
CA PHE A 254 -20.46 -6.27 -3.22
C PHE A 254 -19.18 -6.72 -3.94
N TRP A 255 -18.03 -6.09 -3.66
CA TRP A 255 -16.78 -6.43 -4.34
C TRP A 255 -16.26 -7.83 -4.00
N GLN A 256 -16.45 -8.30 -2.76
CA GLN A 256 -16.11 -9.69 -2.40
C GLN A 256 -16.98 -10.70 -3.15
N THR A 257 -18.29 -10.44 -3.24
CA THR A 257 -19.22 -11.27 -4.03
C THR A 257 -18.83 -11.28 -5.50
N PHE A 258 -18.53 -10.10 -6.05
CA PHE A 258 -18.05 -9.93 -7.41
C PHE A 258 -16.80 -10.77 -7.67
N LYS A 259 -15.77 -10.68 -6.82
CA LYS A 259 -14.52 -11.46 -6.99
C LYS A 259 -14.77 -12.97 -7.02
N LEU A 260 -15.63 -13.47 -6.13
CA LEU A 260 -15.90 -14.90 -6.06
C LEU A 260 -16.64 -15.39 -7.31
N PHE A 261 -17.70 -14.71 -7.73
CA PHE A 261 -18.41 -15.07 -8.96
C PHE A 261 -17.55 -14.85 -10.20
N PHE A 262 -16.62 -13.90 -10.19
CA PHE A 262 -15.76 -13.63 -11.34
C PHE A 262 -14.73 -14.75 -11.55
N SER A 263 -14.11 -15.20 -10.46
CA SER A 263 -13.23 -16.37 -10.43
C SER A 263 -13.96 -17.68 -10.79
N TRP A 264 -15.15 -17.90 -10.22
CA TRP A 264 -15.95 -19.10 -10.47
C TRP A 264 -16.55 -19.10 -11.88
N GLY A 265 -17.19 -18.01 -12.28
CA GLY A 265 -17.95 -17.88 -13.53
C GLY A 265 -17.08 -18.09 -14.76
N TRP A 266 -15.83 -17.63 -14.72
CA TRP A 266 -14.87 -17.85 -15.80
C TRP A 266 -14.71 -19.35 -16.14
N ARG A 267 -14.68 -20.21 -15.11
CA ARG A 267 -14.44 -21.65 -15.26
C ARG A 267 -15.73 -22.45 -15.49
N TYR A 268 -16.86 -21.99 -14.93
CA TYR A 268 -18.03 -22.84 -14.77
C TYR A 268 -19.32 -22.27 -15.37
N ALA A 269 -19.40 -20.98 -15.68
CA ALA A 269 -20.61 -20.38 -16.25
C ALA A 269 -20.92 -20.99 -17.63
N PRO A 270 -22.06 -21.69 -17.82
CA PRO A 270 -22.32 -22.48 -19.03
C PRO A 270 -22.35 -21.67 -20.33
N GLU A 271 -22.86 -20.45 -20.28
CA GLU A 271 -22.96 -19.52 -21.40
C GLU A 271 -21.56 -19.11 -21.91
N TYR A 272 -20.66 -18.69 -21.02
CA TYR A 272 -19.28 -18.36 -21.38
C TYR A 272 -18.50 -19.57 -21.90
N GLN A 273 -18.73 -20.74 -21.32
CA GLN A 273 -18.11 -21.98 -21.76
C GLN A 273 -18.49 -22.38 -23.20
N LYS A 274 -19.69 -22.00 -23.68
CA LYS A 274 -20.09 -22.21 -25.09
C LYS A 274 -19.36 -21.26 -26.02
N GLU A 275 -19.23 -20.00 -25.61
CA GLU A 275 -18.64 -18.93 -26.39
C GLU A 275 -17.11 -19.03 -26.54
N PHE A 276 -16.45 -19.78 -25.65
CA PHE A 276 -15.03 -20.09 -25.78
C PHE A 276 -14.70 -21.01 -26.96
N GLY A 277 -15.70 -21.63 -27.60
CA GLY A 277 -15.52 -22.47 -28.76
C GLY A 277 -14.49 -23.58 -28.54
N GLU A 278 -13.47 -23.62 -29.40
CA GLU A 278 -12.42 -24.64 -29.31
C GLU A 278 -11.43 -24.42 -28.15
N PHE A 279 -11.40 -23.23 -27.53
CA PHE A 279 -10.52 -22.92 -26.41
C PHE A 279 -11.13 -23.29 -25.06
N ARG A 280 -12.37 -23.78 -25.01
CA ARG A 280 -13.13 -24.05 -23.78
C ARG A 280 -12.32 -24.78 -22.70
N GLN A 281 -11.75 -25.93 -23.04
CA GLN A 281 -10.97 -26.73 -22.07
C GLN A 281 -9.70 -26.01 -21.63
N ALA A 282 -9.05 -25.31 -22.55
CA ALA A 282 -7.84 -24.56 -22.25
C ALA A 282 -8.14 -23.40 -21.31
N PHE A 283 -9.15 -22.58 -21.60
CA PHE A 283 -9.54 -21.42 -20.80
C PHE A 283 -10.00 -21.81 -19.39
N ALA A 284 -10.77 -22.90 -19.27
CA ALA A 284 -11.19 -23.43 -17.96
C ALA A 284 -10.00 -23.89 -17.09
N SER A 285 -8.88 -24.26 -17.71
CA SER A 285 -7.66 -24.70 -17.01
C SER A 285 -6.68 -23.57 -16.66
N LEU A 286 -6.92 -22.36 -17.18
CA LEU A 286 -6.04 -21.22 -16.90
C LEU A 286 -6.16 -20.78 -15.44
N ALA A 287 -5.04 -20.33 -14.88
CA ALA A 287 -5.02 -19.56 -13.63
C ALA A 287 -5.57 -18.15 -13.94
N PHE A 288 -6.90 -18.03 -13.98
CA PHE A 288 -7.60 -16.81 -14.32
C PHE A 288 -7.21 -15.65 -13.40
N GLU A 289 -7.02 -15.93 -12.12
CA GLU A 289 -6.69 -14.96 -11.08
C GLU A 289 -5.29 -14.35 -11.23
N ASP A 290 -4.36 -15.06 -11.89
CA ASP A 290 -3.03 -14.52 -12.22
C ASP A 290 -3.09 -13.55 -13.43
N SER A 291 -4.17 -13.66 -14.21
CA SER A 291 -4.41 -12.93 -15.45
C SER A 291 -5.24 -11.67 -15.24
N VAL A 292 -5.83 -11.49 -14.06
CA VAL A 292 -6.71 -10.36 -13.73
C VAL A 292 -6.32 -9.71 -12.41
N MET A 293 -6.29 -8.38 -12.38
CA MET A 293 -6.03 -7.59 -11.18
C MET A 293 -7.07 -6.47 -11.06
N LEU A 294 -7.65 -6.31 -9.87
CA LEU A 294 -8.67 -5.30 -9.57
C LEU A 294 -8.08 -4.14 -8.76
N VAL A 295 -7.90 -2.99 -9.36
CA VAL A 295 -7.29 -1.83 -8.67
C VAL A 295 -8.35 -0.76 -8.47
N PRO A 296 -8.60 -0.28 -7.24
CA PRO A 296 -9.58 0.77 -7.01
C PRO A 296 -9.14 2.07 -7.71
N ASN A 297 -10.07 2.73 -8.40
CA ASN A 297 -9.80 3.99 -9.07
C ASN A 297 -9.86 5.17 -8.07
N GLY A 298 -8.75 5.43 -7.38
CA GLY A 298 -8.59 6.55 -6.46
C GLY A 298 -8.23 6.10 -5.04
N CYS A 299 -8.76 6.82 -4.04
CA CYS A 299 -8.38 6.65 -2.63
C CYS A 299 -9.25 5.67 -1.83
N ARG A 300 -10.31 5.13 -2.44
CA ARG A 300 -11.16 4.11 -1.82
C ARG A 300 -10.57 2.71 -2.03
N THR A 301 -11.10 1.68 -1.37
CA THR A 301 -10.54 0.32 -1.44
C THR A 301 -11.56 -0.71 -1.89
N VAL A 302 -11.10 -1.80 -2.51
CA VAL A 302 -11.96 -2.94 -2.89
C VAL A 302 -12.34 -3.78 -1.67
N GLU A 303 -11.42 -3.90 -0.71
CA GLU A 303 -11.61 -4.61 0.54
C GLU A 303 -11.30 -3.69 1.73
N LYS A 304 -11.88 -4.02 2.88
CA LYS A 304 -11.60 -3.27 4.10
C LYS A 304 -10.12 -3.49 4.47
N PRO A 305 -9.29 -2.44 4.54
CA PRO A 305 -7.88 -2.60 4.84
C PRO A 305 -7.71 -3.12 6.27
N GLN A 306 -6.83 -4.10 6.43
CA GLN A 306 -6.50 -4.73 7.71
C GLN A 306 -5.00 -4.62 7.93
N CYS A 307 -4.59 -4.35 9.18
CA CYS A 307 -3.18 -4.30 9.54
C CYS A 307 -2.65 -5.73 9.78
N ASN A 308 -2.49 -6.50 8.71
CA ASN A 308 -1.99 -7.86 8.71
C ASN A 308 -1.03 -8.10 7.53
N ASP A 309 -0.31 -9.22 7.55
CA ASP A 309 0.66 -9.56 6.50
C ASP A 309 0.06 -9.55 5.09
N GLN A 310 -1.20 -9.98 4.95
CA GLN A 310 -1.89 -10.01 3.67
C GLN A 310 -2.09 -8.61 3.08
N GLY A 311 -2.70 -7.71 3.86
CA GLY A 311 -2.96 -6.34 3.42
C GLY A 311 -1.65 -5.59 3.16
N LEU A 312 -0.66 -5.74 4.05
CA LEU A 312 0.64 -5.08 3.91
C LEU A 312 1.44 -5.60 2.71
N GLY A 313 1.40 -6.91 2.47
CA GLY A 313 2.07 -7.53 1.34
C GLY A 313 1.46 -7.07 0.03
N VAL A 314 0.15 -7.16 -0.12
CA VAL A 314 -0.56 -6.78 -1.36
C VAL A 314 -0.30 -5.30 -1.71
N ASP A 315 -0.28 -4.41 -0.72
CA ASP A 315 0.05 -2.99 -0.96
C ASP A 315 1.53 -2.75 -1.27
N ALA A 316 2.42 -3.68 -0.89
CA ALA A 316 3.82 -3.63 -1.32
C ALA A 316 3.98 -3.84 -2.84
N MET A 317 2.98 -4.36 -3.55
CA MET A 317 3.01 -4.42 -5.03
C MET A 317 3.17 -3.05 -5.68
N ARG A 318 2.65 -1.99 -5.05
CA ARG A 318 2.86 -0.61 -5.53
C ARG A 318 4.36 -0.31 -5.65
N ALA A 319 5.17 -0.84 -4.73
CA ALA A 319 6.61 -0.64 -4.76
C ALA A 319 7.25 -1.28 -6.00
N ALA A 320 6.69 -2.34 -6.58
CA ALA A 320 7.22 -2.99 -7.79
C ALA A 320 7.41 -2.01 -8.96
N ARG A 321 6.57 -0.96 -9.05
CA ARG A 321 6.71 0.10 -10.05
C ARG A 321 8.06 0.83 -9.95
N PHE A 322 8.49 1.11 -8.73
CA PHE A 322 9.74 1.81 -8.42
C PHE A 322 10.95 0.87 -8.36
N LEU A 323 10.72 -0.39 -8.03
CA LEU A 323 11.76 -1.37 -7.71
C LEU A 323 12.30 -2.13 -8.94
N GLY A 324 11.49 -2.42 -9.96
CA GLY A 324 11.98 -3.15 -11.16
C GLY A 324 12.59 -4.53 -10.88
N GLN A 325 13.44 -5.03 -11.78
CA GLN A 325 14.18 -6.32 -11.65
C GLN A 325 15.40 -6.22 -10.71
N THR A 326 15.88 -5.02 -10.40
CA THR A 326 17.18 -4.78 -9.74
C THR A 326 17.15 -4.80 -8.21
N HIS A 327 15.99 -5.01 -7.57
CA HIS A 327 15.88 -4.92 -6.11
C HIS A 327 15.72 -6.28 -5.41
N ALA A 328 16.86 -6.96 -5.26
CA ALA A 328 17.03 -8.04 -4.28
C ALA A 328 16.96 -7.53 -2.82
N ALA A 329 17.20 -6.24 -2.57
CA ALA A 329 17.44 -5.68 -1.24
C ALA A 329 16.19 -5.38 -0.37
N VAL A 330 15.00 -5.21 -0.98
CA VAL A 330 13.73 -5.17 -0.21
C VAL A 330 13.44 -6.53 0.44
N MET A 331 14.02 -7.60 -0.11
CA MET A 331 13.74 -8.98 0.29
C MET A 331 14.93 -9.69 0.93
N GLU A 332 16.11 -9.07 1.07
CA GLU A 332 17.31 -9.78 1.53
C GLU A 332 17.47 -9.86 3.03
N VAL A 333 17.11 -8.78 3.73
CA VAL A 333 16.87 -8.84 5.16
C VAL A 333 15.39 -9.16 5.36
N PRO A 334 15.02 -10.03 6.30
CA PRO A 334 13.65 -10.12 6.78
C PRO A 334 13.21 -8.77 7.37
N ALA A 335 12.87 -7.80 6.52
CA ALA A 335 12.27 -6.53 6.92
C ALA A 335 10.77 -6.72 7.03
N LYS A 336 10.16 -6.27 8.13
CA LYS A 336 8.73 -6.48 8.31
C LYS A 336 8.02 -5.57 7.32
N PRO A 337 6.92 -6.01 6.66
CA PRO A 337 6.16 -5.13 5.78
C PRO A 337 5.76 -3.80 6.46
N ILE A 338 5.59 -3.83 7.78
CA ILE A 338 5.31 -2.67 8.63
C ILE A 338 6.46 -1.65 8.71
N ASP A 339 7.72 -2.07 8.55
CA ASP A 339 8.89 -1.18 8.61
C ASP A 339 8.89 -0.18 7.45
N ILE A 340 8.40 -0.62 6.28
CA ILE A 340 8.20 0.22 5.09
C ILE A 340 7.14 1.30 5.34
N LEU A 341 6.18 1.05 6.24
CA LEU A 341 5.17 2.04 6.59
C LEU A 341 5.74 3.15 7.47
N PHE A 342 6.62 2.84 8.42
CA PHE A 342 7.25 3.84 9.29
C PHE A 342 8.14 4.83 8.53
N GLN A 343 8.89 4.36 7.53
CA GLN A 343 9.77 5.20 6.72
C GLN A 343 9.01 6.20 5.83
N GLY A 344 7.70 6.00 5.63
CA GLY A 344 6.90 6.80 4.69
C GLY A 344 5.45 7.01 5.14
N VAL A 345 5.19 7.31 6.42
CA VAL A 345 3.83 7.58 6.94
C VAL A 345 3.18 8.81 6.26
N VAL A 346 4.02 9.74 5.78
CA VAL A 346 3.60 10.91 5.00
C VAL A 346 3.95 10.64 3.53
N ARG A 347 2.96 10.22 2.75
CA ARG A 347 3.09 10.04 1.30
C ARG A 347 2.32 11.11 0.56
N ASN A 348 2.84 11.55 -0.57
CA ASN A 348 2.03 12.36 -1.46
C ASN A 348 0.90 11.49 -2.03
N VAL A 349 -0.23 12.14 -2.32
CA VAL A 349 -1.34 11.55 -3.07
C VAL A 349 -1.53 12.36 -4.32
N ASN A 350 -2.05 11.70 -5.36
CA ASN A 350 -2.49 12.34 -6.58
C ASN A 350 -1.42 13.27 -7.16
N ASN A 351 -0.23 12.72 -7.38
CA ASN A 351 0.95 13.41 -7.94
C ASN A 351 1.57 12.66 -9.13
N ASP A 352 0.80 11.73 -9.72
CA ASP A 352 1.24 10.88 -10.83
C ASP A 352 2.56 10.12 -10.54
N GLU A 353 2.75 9.71 -9.28
CA GLU A 353 3.92 8.91 -8.84
C GLU A 353 4.12 7.62 -9.64
N LEU A 354 3.02 7.04 -10.16
CA LEU A 354 3.06 5.83 -10.98
C LEU A 354 3.30 6.13 -12.48
N GLU A 355 3.38 7.41 -12.85
CA GLU A 355 3.58 7.94 -14.20
C GLU A 355 2.51 7.50 -15.21
N LEU A 356 1.26 7.49 -14.77
CA LEU A 356 0.09 7.15 -15.59
C LEU A 356 -0.05 8.15 -16.74
N LEU A 357 0.05 9.45 -16.45
CA LEU A 357 -0.18 10.51 -17.43
C LEU A 357 1.01 10.70 -18.38
N LYS A 358 2.21 10.25 -17.99
CA LYS A 358 3.39 10.22 -18.87
C LYS A 358 3.38 9.06 -19.86
N SER A 359 2.61 8.01 -19.58
CA SER A 359 2.58 6.83 -20.43
C SER A 359 1.84 7.10 -21.73
N GLU A 360 2.33 6.53 -22.83
CA GLU A 360 1.77 6.75 -24.16
C GLU A 360 0.30 6.29 -24.24
N ASN A 361 0.03 5.09 -23.75
CA ASN A 361 -1.29 4.49 -23.61
C ASN A 361 -1.35 3.61 -22.35
N ALA A 362 -2.56 3.22 -21.93
CA ALA A 362 -2.78 2.47 -20.69
C ALA A 362 -2.19 1.04 -20.76
N ASP A 363 -2.22 0.41 -21.94
CA ASP A 363 -1.65 -0.91 -22.18
C ASP A 363 -0.13 -0.91 -22.05
N ALA A 364 0.56 0.14 -22.51
CA ALA A 364 2.00 0.29 -22.34
C ALA A 364 2.37 0.47 -20.88
N TRP A 365 1.60 1.28 -20.13
CA TRP A 365 1.79 1.39 -18.69
C TRP A 365 1.61 0.05 -17.99
N TYR A 366 0.53 -0.68 -18.30
CA TYR A 366 0.26 -1.97 -17.67
C TYR A 366 1.32 -3.01 -18.05
N ARG A 367 1.80 -3.01 -19.29
CA ARG A 367 2.92 -3.85 -19.74
C ARG A 367 4.19 -3.59 -18.93
N ASP A 368 4.59 -2.33 -18.75
CA ASP A 368 5.76 -1.98 -17.91
C ASP A 368 5.57 -2.44 -16.48
N PHE A 369 4.43 -2.11 -15.88
CA PHE A 369 4.10 -2.49 -14.50
C PHE A 369 4.12 -4.02 -14.32
N LYS A 370 3.46 -4.78 -15.20
CA LYS A 370 3.41 -6.23 -15.15
C LYS A 370 4.78 -6.86 -15.41
N GLY A 371 5.60 -6.27 -16.28
CA GLY A 371 6.99 -6.69 -16.51
C GLY A 371 7.83 -6.58 -15.24
N LYS A 372 7.76 -5.45 -14.54
CA LYS A 372 8.44 -5.23 -13.26
C LYS A 372 7.92 -6.16 -12.17
N LEU A 373 6.60 -6.28 -12.05
CA LEU A 373 5.95 -7.18 -11.09
C LEU A 373 6.35 -8.64 -11.33
N SER A 374 6.38 -9.09 -12.59
CA SER A 374 6.83 -10.43 -12.95
C SER A 374 8.30 -10.64 -12.64
N GLY A 375 9.15 -9.62 -12.81
CA GLY A 375 10.56 -9.65 -12.42
C GLY A 375 10.74 -9.92 -10.92
N VAL A 376 10.04 -9.16 -10.08
CA VAL A 376 10.04 -9.36 -8.62
C VAL A 376 9.51 -10.75 -8.25
N ARG A 377 8.41 -11.18 -8.88
CA ARG A 377 7.84 -12.52 -8.68
C ARG A 377 8.84 -13.63 -9.04
N SER A 378 9.50 -13.52 -10.19
CA SER A 378 10.51 -14.50 -10.62
C SER A 378 11.67 -14.58 -9.63
N GLU A 379 12.14 -13.44 -9.12
CA GLU A 379 13.19 -13.42 -8.10
C GLU A 379 12.74 -14.09 -6.79
N MET A 380 11.51 -13.84 -6.34
CA MET A 380 10.94 -14.51 -5.16
C MET A 380 10.84 -16.02 -5.35
N ILE A 381 10.38 -16.48 -6.52
CA ILE A 381 10.32 -17.92 -6.85
C ILE A 381 11.74 -18.50 -6.83
N ASN A 382 12.69 -17.87 -7.51
CA ASN A 382 14.07 -18.34 -7.57
C ASN A 382 14.69 -18.44 -6.17
N LYS A 383 14.47 -17.42 -5.33
CA LYS A 383 14.96 -17.39 -3.95
C LYS A 383 14.33 -18.49 -3.10
N LEU A 384 13.02 -18.67 -3.19
CA LEU A 384 12.27 -19.71 -2.49
C LEU A 384 12.73 -21.12 -2.94
N THR A 385 12.77 -21.36 -4.25
CA THR A 385 13.21 -22.64 -4.82
C THR A 385 14.65 -22.95 -4.42
N THR A 386 15.57 -21.99 -4.56
CA THR A 386 16.99 -22.17 -4.19
C THR A 386 17.15 -22.48 -2.71
N GLY A 387 16.48 -21.74 -1.83
CA GLY A 387 16.50 -21.96 -0.38
C GLY A 387 15.96 -23.36 -0.02
N MET A 388 14.80 -23.73 -0.56
CA MET A 388 14.21 -25.05 -0.30
C MET A 388 15.06 -26.20 -0.86
N THR A 389 15.61 -26.07 -2.06
CA THR A 389 16.49 -27.08 -2.65
C THR A 389 17.75 -27.29 -1.82
N LYS A 390 18.40 -26.21 -1.35
CA LYS A 390 19.57 -26.31 -0.46
C LYS A 390 19.23 -27.03 0.85
N LEU A 391 18.12 -26.66 1.49
CA LEU A 391 17.64 -27.32 2.71
C LEU A 391 17.36 -28.81 2.47
N GLN A 392 16.70 -29.14 1.37
CA GLN A 392 16.41 -30.51 1.01
C GLN A 392 17.67 -31.34 0.81
N ILE A 393 18.65 -30.83 0.06
CA ILE A 393 19.87 -31.57 -0.20
C ILE A 393 20.70 -31.74 1.08
N ILE A 394 20.87 -30.68 1.88
CA ILE A 394 21.66 -30.76 3.13
C ILE A 394 21.00 -31.73 4.11
N THR A 395 19.70 -31.63 4.35
CA THR A 395 19.01 -32.53 5.30
C THR A 395 18.83 -33.96 4.80
N TYR A 396 19.05 -34.20 3.51
CA TYR A 396 19.10 -35.55 2.92
C TYR A 396 20.50 -36.16 3.04
N LEU A 397 21.54 -35.40 2.70
CA LEU A 397 22.93 -35.87 2.70
C LEU A 397 23.54 -35.92 4.11
N LEU A 398 23.21 -34.94 4.96
CA LEU A 398 23.77 -34.79 6.31
C LEU A 398 22.65 -34.89 7.33
N LYS A 399 22.57 -36.03 8.02
CA LYS A 399 21.68 -36.18 9.17
C LYS A 399 22.04 -35.14 10.23
N GLN A 400 21.04 -34.70 10.99
CA GLN A 400 21.19 -33.64 11.98
C GLN A 400 22.25 -34.00 13.03
N GLU A 401 22.28 -35.26 13.46
CA GLU A 401 23.22 -35.77 14.45
C GLU A 401 24.65 -35.79 13.90
N GLN A 402 24.82 -36.14 12.62
CA GLN A 402 26.12 -36.19 11.96
C GLN A 402 26.70 -34.77 11.83
N LEU A 403 25.95 -33.82 11.29
CA LEU A 403 26.41 -32.43 11.16
C LEU A 403 26.72 -31.81 12.54
N SER A 404 25.87 -32.08 13.53
CA SER A 404 26.09 -31.60 14.90
C SER A 404 27.34 -32.23 15.55
N GLY A 405 27.61 -33.50 15.25
CA GLY A 405 28.81 -34.21 15.68
C GLY A 405 30.07 -33.63 15.04
N ASP A 406 30.05 -33.42 13.73
CA ASP A 406 31.16 -32.85 12.96
C ASP A 406 31.53 -31.44 13.46
N ILE A 407 30.53 -30.60 13.76
CA ILE A 407 30.74 -29.27 14.36
C ILE A 407 31.40 -29.36 15.74
N LYS A 408 31.03 -30.35 16.56
CA LYS A 408 31.66 -30.53 17.88
C LYS A 408 33.11 -31.01 17.75
N GLN A 409 33.39 -31.92 16.82
CA GLN A 409 34.74 -32.42 16.53
C GLN A 409 35.68 -31.32 16.04
N LEU A 410 35.16 -30.27 15.41
CA LEU A 410 35.96 -29.11 15.06
C LEU A 410 36.64 -28.47 16.28
N LEU A 411 36.10 -28.57 17.50
CA LEU A 411 36.77 -28.05 18.72
C LEU A 411 38.09 -28.76 19.06
N GLU A 412 38.29 -29.96 18.52
CA GLU A 412 39.44 -30.83 18.80
C GLU A 412 40.53 -30.70 17.73
N GLN A 413 40.27 -29.97 16.64
CA GLN A 413 41.21 -29.82 15.53
C GLN A 413 42.18 -28.63 15.74
N PRO A 414 43.50 -28.82 15.52
CA PRO A 414 44.52 -27.79 15.79
C PRO A 414 44.62 -26.67 14.73
N LYS A 415 43.93 -26.79 13.58
CA LYS A 415 43.94 -25.79 12.50
C LYS A 415 42.51 -25.51 12.03
N LEU A 416 41.79 -24.68 12.78
CA LEU A 416 40.51 -24.16 12.32
C LEU A 416 40.69 -22.81 11.64
N ASP A 417 39.92 -22.56 10.58
CA ASP A 417 39.80 -21.21 10.04
C ASP A 417 39.01 -20.35 11.04
N ALA A 418 39.75 -19.60 11.85
CA ALA A 418 39.18 -18.70 12.84
C ALA A 418 38.32 -17.57 12.20
N ASN A 419 38.39 -17.32 10.89
CA ASN A 419 37.45 -16.40 10.23
C ASN A 419 36.08 -17.07 10.02
N GLU A 420 36.06 -18.32 9.56
CA GLU A 420 34.84 -19.07 9.30
C GLU A 420 34.05 -19.34 10.59
N ILE A 421 34.76 -19.71 11.67
CA ILE A 421 34.19 -19.83 13.01
C ILE A 421 33.53 -18.51 13.45
N TYR A 422 34.27 -17.40 13.33
CA TYR A 422 33.79 -16.10 13.77
C TYR A 422 32.53 -15.69 12.98
N LEU A 423 32.53 -15.89 11.66
CA LEU A 423 31.37 -15.62 10.80
C LEU A 423 30.16 -16.49 11.19
N ALA A 424 30.36 -17.79 11.39
CA ALA A 424 29.29 -18.70 11.79
C ALA A 424 28.70 -18.30 13.16
N CYS A 425 29.55 -18.05 14.15
CA CYS A 425 29.10 -17.62 15.47
C CYS A 425 28.38 -16.28 15.43
N MET A 426 28.87 -15.31 14.65
CA MET A 426 28.21 -14.03 14.44
C MET A 426 26.82 -14.20 13.81
N GLU A 427 26.69 -14.98 12.75
CA GLU A 427 25.39 -15.20 12.07
C GLU A 427 24.39 -15.91 12.97
N PHE A 428 24.78 -16.99 13.66
CA PHE A 428 23.90 -17.69 14.58
C PHE A 428 23.55 -16.86 15.83
N ASN A 429 24.51 -16.07 16.35
CA ASN A 429 24.22 -15.14 17.44
C ASN A 429 23.30 -14.01 16.99
N LEU A 430 23.45 -13.48 15.76
CA LEU A 430 22.54 -12.48 15.18
C LEU A 430 21.13 -13.05 15.01
N ALA A 431 20.99 -14.27 14.48
CA ALA A 431 19.70 -14.93 14.30
C ALA A 431 18.98 -15.24 15.62
N LYS A 432 19.72 -15.33 16.73
CA LYS A 432 19.21 -15.61 18.08
C LYS A 432 19.07 -14.38 18.97
N ASN A 433 19.63 -13.24 18.59
CA ASN A 433 19.69 -12.05 19.45
C ASN A 433 18.29 -11.51 19.73
N ASP A 434 18.01 -11.14 20.97
CA ASP A 434 16.73 -10.55 21.40
C ASP A 434 16.33 -9.28 20.61
N LEU A 435 17.30 -8.52 20.06
CA LEU A 435 17.06 -7.38 19.15
C LEU A 435 16.54 -7.81 17.77
N PHE A 436 16.73 -9.08 17.42
CA PHE A 436 16.30 -9.75 16.20
C PHE A 436 15.46 -11.00 16.51
N ASP A 437 14.82 -11.05 17.71
CA ASP A 437 13.96 -12.15 18.19
C ASP A 437 12.93 -12.58 17.13
N ASP A 438 12.57 -11.64 16.28
CA ASP A 438 11.74 -11.78 15.09
C ASP A 438 12.20 -12.92 14.17
N ILE A 439 13.50 -13.09 13.88
CA ILE A 439 13.95 -14.13 12.93
C ILE A 439 13.70 -15.52 13.50
N HIS A 440 14.15 -15.80 14.73
CA HIS A 440 13.98 -17.12 15.34
C HIS A 440 12.51 -17.46 15.62
N GLN A 441 11.73 -16.49 16.11
CA GLN A 441 10.30 -16.66 16.32
C GLN A 441 9.56 -16.87 14.99
N GLU A 442 9.97 -16.22 13.92
CA GLU A 442 9.38 -16.41 12.61
C GLU A 442 9.74 -17.73 11.96
N ILE A 443 10.97 -18.23 12.13
CA ILE A 443 11.33 -19.60 11.74
C ILE A 443 10.31 -20.57 12.36
N ARG A 444 9.96 -20.41 13.64
CA ARG A 444 8.93 -21.23 14.31
C ARG A 444 7.53 -21.00 13.75
N ASN A 445 7.15 -19.75 13.50
CA ASN A 445 5.84 -19.41 12.92
C ASN A 445 5.65 -20.00 11.52
N ILE A 446 6.72 -20.14 10.74
CA ILE A 446 6.69 -20.81 9.43
C ILE A 446 6.37 -22.29 9.56
N GLY A 447 6.94 -22.97 10.56
CA GLY A 447 6.68 -24.39 10.82
C GLY A 447 5.26 -24.66 11.29
N ASN A 448 4.54 -23.63 11.72
CA ASN A 448 3.14 -23.71 12.09
C ASN A 448 2.19 -23.32 10.94
N SER A 449 2.73 -22.90 9.79
CA SER A 449 1.96 -22.45 8.62
C SER A 449 2.03 -23.46 7.47
N ASN A 450 0.89 -23.73 6.84
CA ASN A 450 0.82 -24.62 5.67
C ASN A 450 0.87 -23.85 4.33
N GLU A 451 1.10 -22.52 4.37
CA GLU A 451 1.00 -21.63 3.22
C GLU A 451 2.06 -21.97 2.16
N LEU A 452 3.30 -22.18 2.59
CA LEU A 452 4.43 -22.46 1.70
C LEU A 452 4.35 -23.86 1.07
N ASP A 453 3.82 -24.86 1.78
CA ASP A 453 3.67 -26.22 1.25
C ASP A 453 2.77 -26.25 0.01
N SER A 454 1.80 -25.33 -0.08
CA SER A 454 0.92 -25.20 -1.23
C SER A 454 1.62 -24.63 -2.48
N LEU A 455 2.61 -23.75 -2.27
CA LEU A 455 3.43 -23.11 -3.30
C LEU A 455 4.56 -24.04 -3.79
N LEU A 456 5.00 -24.95 -2.93
CA LEU A 456 6.18 -25.80 -3.12
C LEU A 456 5.86 -27.21 -3.65
N LYS A 457 4.67 -27.44 -4.23
CA LYS A 457 4.19 -28.74 -4.72
C LYS A 457 5.07 -29.45 -5.78
N VAL A 458 6.23 -28.89 -6.11
CA VAL A 458 7.23 -29.46 -7.00
C VAL A 458 8.44 -29.89 -6.16
N ASN A 459 8.58 -31.21 -5.94
CA ASN A 459 9.84 -31.91 -5.58
C ASN A 459 10.39 -31.88 -4.14
N ILE A 460 9.65 -31.47 -3.11
CA ILE A 460 10.19 -31.49 -1.73
C ILE A 460 9.89 -32.82 -1.00
N SER A 461 10.93 -33.46 -0.45
CA SER A 461 10.85 -34.78 0.21
C SER A 461 10.39 -34.75 1.67
N LYS A 462 10.40 -33.60 2.34
CA LYS A 462 9.96 -33.41 3.74
C LYS A 462 9.06 -32.17 3.85
N ALA A 463 8.25 -32.10 4.91
CA ALA A 463 7.43 -30.92 5.17
C ALA A 463 8.28 -29.79 5.76
N VAL A 464 7.89 -28.52 5.55
CA VAL A 464 8.55 -27.33 6.14
C VAL A 464 8.86 -27.47 7.65
N PRO A 465 7.98 -28.02 8.51
CA PRO A 465 8.25 -28.21 9.93
C PRO A 465 9.45 -29.12 10.24
N ASP A 466 9.76 -30.08 9.37
CA ASP A 466 10.88 -31.00 9.57
C ASP A 466 12.24 -30.31 9.36
N TYR A 467 12.30 -29.36 8.41
CA TYR A 467 13.48 -28.51 8.20
C TYR A 467 13.72 -27.57 9.38
N ILE A 468 12.65 -27.11 10.01
CA ILE A 468 12.74 -26.24 11.19
C ILE A 468 13.28 -27.01 12.39
N LYS A 469 12.78 -28.22 12.64
CA LYS A 469 13.33 -29.10 13.70
C LYS A 469 14.82 -29.36 13.50
N TYR A 470 15.23 -29.60 12.25
CA TYR A 470 16.65 -29.76 11.90
C TYR A 470 17.47 -28.52 12.29
N TYR A 471 16.97 -27.33 11.95
CA TYR A 471 17.63 -26.07 12.28
C TYR A 471 17.66 -25.76 13.78
N GLU A 472 16.59 -26.02 14.53
CA GLU A 472 16.55 -25.77 15.96
C GLU A 472 17.64 -26.56 16.70
N ALA A 473 17.76 -27.84 16.39
CA ALA A 473 18.79 -28.70 16.97
C ALA A 473 20.22 -28.28 16.54
N LEU A 474 20.38 -27.82 15.30
CA LEU A 474 21.63 -27.25 14.83
C LEU A 474 21.99 -25.94 15.55
N THR A 475 21.01 -25.07 15.79
CA THR A 475 21.17 -23.78 16.48
C THR A 475 21.60 -23.98 17.93
N GLU A 476 21.02 -24.96 18.62
CA GLU A 476 21.45 -25.35 19.98
C GLU A 476 22.91 -25.80 20.00
N THR A 477 23.31 -26.62 19.02
CA THR A 477 24.69 -27.10 18.87
C THR A 477 25.64 -25.94 18.60
N MET A 478 25.32 -25.06 17.65
CA MET A 478 26.12 -23.87 17.32
C MET A 478 26.23 -22.90 18.50
N SER A 479 25.14 -22.66 19.24
CA SER A 479 25.16 -21.77 20.40
C SER A 479 26.08 -22.31 21.51
N SER A 480 26.06 -23.62 21.76
CA SER A 480 26.97 -24.28 22.71
C SER A 480 28.43 -24.21 22.25
N PHE A 481 28.67 -24.47 20.96
CA PHE A 481 29.99 -24.37 20.33
C PHE A 481 30.57 -22.95 20.46
N CYS A 482 29.81 -21.91 20.10
CA CYS A 482 30.25 -20.52 20.17
C CYS A 482 30.53 -20.05 21.59
N LYS A 483 29.67 -20.39 22.57
CA LYS A 483 29.93 -20.10 23.99
C LYS A 483 31.24 -20.73 24.49
N THR A 484 31.54 -21.95 24.05
CA THR A 484 32.78 -22.65 24.41
C THR A 484 34.00 -21.92 23.84
N LEU A 485 33.91 -21.40 22.62
CA LEU A 485 34.99 -20.63 21.98
C LEU A 485 35.19 -19.24 22.59
N GLU A 486 34.09 -18.57 22.95
CA GLU A 486 34.12 -17.30 23.70
C GLU A 486 34.84 -17.48 25.04
N ALA A 487 34.49 -18.53 25.80
CA ALA A 487 35.13 -18.85 27.07
C ALA A 487 36.62 -19.18 26.91
N ARG A 488 37.04 -19.71 25.76
CA ARG A 488 38.45 -19.98 25.41
C ARG A 488 39.19 -18.74 24.86
N GLY A 489 38.53 -17.60 24.71
CA GLY A 489 39.13 -16.36 24.19
C GLY A 489 39.48 -16.40 22.69
N VAL A 490 38.93 -17.36 21.93
CA VAL A 490 39.27 -17.57 20.51
C VAL A 490 38.65 -16.50 19.60
N LEU A 491 37.58 -15.83 20.04
CA LEU A 491 36.82 -14.86 19.23
C LEU A 491 37.30 -13.39 19.34
N ILE A 492 38.51 -13.13 19.83
CA ILE A 492 38.98 -11.75 20.11
C ILE A 492 39.67 -11.10 18.89
N ASN A 493 39.17 -9.91 18.50
CA ASN A 493 39.73 -8.93 17.56
C ASN A 493 40.10 -9.42 16.15
N LYS A 494 39.18 -9.23 15.19
CA LYS A 494 39.50 -9.34 13.76
C LYS A 494 39.00 -8.17 12.90
N LYS A 495 39.69 -7.99 11.77
CA LYS A 495 39.65 -6.82 10.88
C LYS A 495 38.27 -6.55 10.25
N PRO A 496 37.94 -5.28 9.96
CA PRO A 496 36.67 -4.86 9.34
C PRO A 496 36.40 -5.41 7.93
N ASP A 497 37.36 -6.07 7.27
CA ASP A 497 37.16 -6.65 5.93
C ASP A 497 36.42 -8.00 5.94
N ILE A 498 36.40 -8.71 7.07
CA ILE A 498 35.75 -10.03 7.18
C ILE A 498 34.23 -9.90 7.10
N PHE A 499 33.66 -8.76 7.48
CA PHE A 499 32.21 -8.52 7.40
C PHE A 499 31.67 -8.71 5.99
N LYS A 500 32.44 -8.44 4.93
CA LYS A 500 32.02 -8.68 3.54
C LYS A 500 31.79 -10.17 3.23
N SER A 501 32.24 -11.08 4.09
CA SER A 501 32.10 -12.54 3.95
C SER A 501 30.95 -13.14 4.76
N LEU A 502 30.15 -12.29 5.42
CA LEU A 502 28.88 -12.70 5.98
C LEU A 502 27.88 -13.02 4.88
N ASN A 503 26.91 -13.86 5.22
CA ASN A 503 25.70 -13.98 4.44
C ASN A 503 25.06 -12.59 4.27
N ARG A 504 24.50 -12.35 3.08
CA ARG A 504 24.05 -11.01 2.65
C ARG A 504 23.03 -10.39 3.61
N TRP A 505 22.14 -11.22 4.18
CA TRP A 505 21.19 -10.80 5.19
C TRP A 505 21.88 -10.26 6.47
N ALA A 506 22.88 -10.99 6.98
CA ALA A 506 23.61 -10.63 8.20
C ALA A 506 24.49 -9.39 7.99
N TYR A 507 25.05 -9.24 6.79
CA TYR A 507 25.79 -8.05 6.40
C TYR A 507 24.93 -6.78 6.48
N PHE A 508 23.73 -6.80 5.87
CA PHE A 508 22.85 -5.65 5.85
C PHE A 508 22.23 -5.32 7.20
N ILE A 509 21.98 -6.33 8.04
CA ILE A 509 21.56 -6.10 9.43
C ILE A 509 22.61 -5.29 10.19
N MET A 510 23.89 -5.61 10.03
CA MET A 510 24.96 -4.89 10.72
C MET A 510 25.35 -3.57 10.06
N ARG A 511 24.97 -3.35 8.79
CA ARG A 511 25.29 -2.13 8.03
C ARG A 511 24.07 -1.53 7.32
N PRO A 512 23.07 -1.02 8.07
CA PRO A 512 21.83 -0.50 7.50
C PRO A 512 22.05 0.70 6.57
N LYS A 513 23.00 1.59 6.88
CA LYS A 513 23.33 2.74 6.02
C LYS A 513 23.86 2.34 4.64
N GLU A 514 24.56 1.21 4.55
CA GLU A 514 25.07 0.71 3.27
C GLU A 514 23.97 0.02 2.47
N ARG A 515 22.97 -0.57 3.13
CA ARG A 515 21.73 -1.02 2.49
C ARG A 515 21.01 0.15 1.85
N ASP A 516 20.79 1.24 2.59
CA ASP A 516 20.10 2.43 2.07
C ASP A 516 20.85 3.05 0.87
N ALA A 517 22.19 3.07 0.92
CA ALA A 517 23.03 3.55 -0.18
C ALA A 517 22.95 2.64 -1.42
N TYR A 518 22.92 1.31 -1.22
CA TYR A 518 22.74 0.34 -2.30
C TYR A 518 21.35 0.47 -2.94
N ASP A 519 20.30 0.59 -2.14
CA ASP A 519 18.91 0.79 -2.58
C ASP A 519 18.74 2.10 -3.37
N TYR A 520 19.37 3.17 -2.89
CA TYR A 520 19.35 4.48 -3.54
C TYR A 520 20.10 4.50 -4.89
N GLN A 521 21.24 3.81 -4.99
CA GLN A 521 21.99 3.73 -6.25
C GLN A 521 21.23 2.90 -7.30
N CYS A 522 20.60 1.80 -6.91
CA CYS A 522 19.84 0.95 -7.83
C CYS A 522 18.49 1.57 -8.27
N THR A 523 17.95 2.56 -7.55
CA THR A 523 16.66 3.22 -7.90
C THR A 523 16.80 4.40 -8.87
N LYS A 524 17.98 5.05 -8.97
CA LYS A 524 18.13 6.30 -9.74
C LYS A 524 18.74 6.17 -11.13
N THR A 525 19.33 5.03 -11.50
CA THR A 525 19.98 4.85 -12.81
C THR A 525 19.52 3.54 -13.47
N PRO A 526 18.42 3.57 -14.24
CA PRO A 526 17.87 2.37 -14.89
C PRO A 526 18.79 1.77 -15.97
N ASP A 527 19.66 2.57 -16.58
CA ASP A 527 20.18 2.22 -17.90
C ASP A 527 21.67 1.91 -18.05
N ASN A 528 22.56 2.10 -17.05
CA ASN A 528 23.99 1.82 -17.33
C ASN A 528 24.97 1.64 -16.15
N ILE A 529 24.50 1.34 -14.94
CA ILE A 529 25.39 0.86 -13.88
C ILE A 529 24.85 -0.48 -13.43
N SER A 530 25.59 -1.55 -13.73
CA SER A 530 25.37 -2.85 -13.10
C SER A 530 25.35 -2.62 -11.59
N CYS A 531 24.17 -2.70 -10.95
CA CYS A 531 24.09 -2.89 -9.50
C CYS A 531 25.13 -3.95 -9.16
N PRO A 532 26.10 -3.70 -8.25
CA PRO A 532 27.30 -4.50 -8.21
C PRO A 532 26.94 -5.98 -7.99
N GLU A 533 26.94 -6.75 -9.09
CA GLU A 533 26.81 -8.22 -9.11
C GLU A 533 27.96 -8.86 -8.31
N ASN A 534 28.96 -8.07 -7.92
CA ASN A 534 30.14 -8.53 -7.21
C ASN A 534 29.90 -8.92 -5.75
N LEU A 535 28.69 -8.74 -5.20
CA LEU A 535 28.29 -9.41 -3.95
C LEU A 535 27.57 -10.76 -4.20
N SER A 536 26.92 -10.94 -5.35
CA SER A 536 26.24 -12.19 -5.75
C SER A 536 27.15 -13.16 -6.52
N LYS A 537 28.25 -12.69 -7.12
CA LYS A 537 29.28 -13.53 -7.78
C LYS A 537 30.25 -14.20 -6.80
N ARG A 538 29.80 -14.69 -5.65
CA ARG A 538 30.56 -15.67 -4.87
C ARG A 538 30.23 -17.09 -5.33
N TYR A 539 30.81 -17.41 -6.49
CA TYR A 539 31.20 -18.73 -7.01
C TYR A 539 30.20 -19.90 -6.88
N LEU A 540 29.42 -20.12 -7.94
CA LEU A 540 29.37 -21.43 -8.60
C LEU A 540 30.54 -21.46 -9.59
N VAL A 541 31.55 -22.32 -9.33
CA VAL A 541 32.40 -23.07 -10.28
C VAL A 541 33.74 -23.46 -9.63
N SER A 542 34.04 -24.74 -9.81
CA SER A 542 35.21 -25.56 -9.51
C SER A 542 36.61 -24.95 -9.78
N ALA A 543 37.55 -25.25 -8.89
CA ALA A 543 38.86 -25.78 -9.25
C ALA A 543 39.40 -26.67 -8.10
N ASN A 544 39.88 -27.85 -8.45
CA ASN A 544 40.40 -28.91 -7.58
C ASN A 544 41.37 -28.40 -6.50
N THR A 545 41.12 -28.82 -5.25
CA THR A 545 41.96 -29.79 -4.51
C THR A 545 41.24 -30.17 -3.21
N HIS A 546 40.77 -31.41 -3.09
CA HIS A 546 40.81 -32.11 -1.81
C HIS A 546 42.18 -32.80 -1.68
N PRO A 547 42.60 -33.14 -0.45
CA PRO A 547 42.29 -34.49 -0.03
C PRO A 547 41.48 -34.56 1.26
N ALA A 548 40.68 -35.62 1.26
CA ALA A 548 39.96 -36.28 2.33
C ALA A 548 40.64 -36.27 3.71
N MET A 549 39.82 -36.46 4.75
CA MET A 549 40.26 -37.27 5.89
C MET A 549 40.69 -38.65 5.36
N GLY A 550 41.98 -38.91 5.35
CA GLY A 550 42.57 -40.20 4.95
C GLY A 550 44.07 -40.09 4.68
N SER A 551 44.87 -40.53 5.64
CA SER A 551 46.32 -40.71 5.56
C SER A 551 46.74 -41.58 4.37
N GLY A 552 47.72 -41.15 3.58
CA GLY A 552 48.39 -41.99 2.58
C GLY A 552 49.26 -41.21 1.60
N SER A 553 50.54 -41.57 1.53
CA SER A 553 51.61 -40.98 0.72
C SER A 553 51.61 -41.44 -0.74
N ASP A 554 52.31 -40.62 -1.55
CA ASP A 554 53.07 -40.94 -2.77
C ASP A 554 52.42 -40.95 -4.18
N SER A 555 52.96 -40.01 -4.96
CA SER A 555 53.40 -40.01 -6.37
C SER A 555 53.00 -41.12 -7.35
N GLY A 556 52.58 -40.70 -8.55
CA GLY A 556 52.71 -41.49 -9.78
C GLY A 556 51.98 -40.88 -10.99
N SER A 557 52.74 -40.51 -12.02
CA SER A 557 52.27 -40.00 -13.31
C SER A 557 51.49 -41.04 -14.12
N GLY A 558 50.47 -40.62 -14.88
CA GLY A 558 49.83 -41.46 -15.89
C GLY A 558 48.68 -40.78 -16.62
N SER A 559 48.93 -40.37 -17.85
CA SER A 559 47.98 -39.88 -18.84
C SER A 559 46.86 -40.87 -19.16
N GLY A 560 45.62 -40.41 -19.32
CA GLY A 560 44.55 -41.22 -19.91
C GLY A 560 43.14 -40.68 -19.68
N LEU A 561 42.68 -39.89 -20.64
CA LEU A 561 41.31 -39.82 -21.18
C LEU A 561 40.08 -40.02 -20.25
N SER A 562 39.25 -38.95 -20.22
CA SER A 562 37.78 -38.97 -20.14
C SER A 562 37.12 -39.28 -18.79
N THR A 563 36.72 -38.24 -18.04
CA THR A 563 35.54 -38.29 -17.14
C THR A 563 34.98 -36.88 -16.85
N VAL A 564 33.72 -36.70 -17.29
CA VAL A 564 32.62 -35.83 -16.80
C VAL A 564 32.97 -34.58 -15.95
N PRO A 565 32.68 -33.35 -16.42
CA PRO A 565 32.73 -32.16 -15.59
C PRO A 565 31.40 -31.97 -14.82
N ASN A 566 31.50 -31.58 -13.54
CA ASN A 566 30.54 -30.81 -12.71
C ASN A 566 30.08 -31.49 -11.41
N ASP A 567 30.93 -31.50 -10.38
CA ASP A 567 30.46 -31.69 -9.00
C ASP A 567 29.86 -30.37 -8.47
N ILE A 568 28.58 -30.41 -8.09
CA ILE A 568 27.88 -29.29 -7.46
C ILE A 568 28.23 -29.29 -5.96
N VAL A 569 29.15 -28.43 -5.55
CA VAL A 569 29.51 -28.25 -4.14
C VAL A 569 28.50 -27.30 -3.48
N ILE A 570 27.75 -27.82 -2.49
CA ILE A 570 26.75 -27.05 -1.74
C ILE A 570 27.35 -26.39 -0.50
N CYS A 571 28.28 -27.09 0.17
CA CYS A 571 29.08 -26.60 1.28
C CYS A 571 30.33 -27.49 1.43
N LYS A 572 31.45 -26.94 1.91
CA LYS A 572 32.75 -27.62 2.03
C LYS A 572 33.10 -28.02 3.46
N THR A 573 32.62 -27.28 4.45
CA THR A 573 32.88 -27.52 5.87
C THR A 573 31.58 -27.69 6.66
N PRO A 574 31.59 -28.34 7.83
CA PRO A 574 30.41 -28.41 8.70
C PRO A 574 29.86 -27.02 9.07
N LEU A 575 30.73 -26.01 9.25
CA LEU A 575 30.33 -24.64 9.55
C LEU A 575 29.67 -23.96 8.35
N GLU A 576 30.21 -24.14 7.15
CA GLU A 576 29.61 -23.63 5.91
C GLU A 576 28.25 -24.28 5.62
N CYS A 577 28.11 -25.58 5.88
CA CYS A 577 26.83 -26.27 5.78
C CYS A 577 25.81 -25.70 6.79
N ALA A 578 26.24 -25.47 8.03
CA ALA A 578 25.37 -24.88 9.05
C ALA A 578 24.91 -23.46 8.69
N ARG A 579 25.84 -22.63 8.20
CA ARG A 579 25.53 -21.27 7.71
C ARG A 579 24.59 -21.30 6.50
N THR A 580 24.77 -22.27 5.59
CA THR A 580 23.89 -22.45 4.43
C THR A 580 22.47 -22.84 4.84
N VAL A 581 22.29 -23.67 5.87
CA VAL A 581 20.96 -24.00 6.43
C VAL A 581 20.28 -22.75 6.96
N LEU A 582 21.00 -21.94 7.77
CA LEU A 582 20.49 -20.69 8.31
C LEU A 582 20.12 -19.69 7.19
N ASP A 583 21.02 -19.46 6.23
CA ASP A 583 20.79 -18.58 5.07
C ASP A 583 19.58 -19.00 4.23
N SER A 584 19.42 -20.31 4.03
CA SER A 584 18.29 -20.84 3.27
C SER A 584 16.96 -20.65 4.00
N LEU A 585 16.92 -20.81 5.32
CA LEU A 585 15.72 -20.52 6.12
C LEU A 585 15.37 -19.04 6.15
N VAL A 586 16.38 -18.17 6.33
CA VAL A 586 16.19 -16.71 6.25
C VAL A 586 15.64 -16.31 4.87
N SER A 587 16.11 -16.95 3.82
CA SER A 587 15.60 -16.73 2.46
C SER A 587 14.13 -17.15 2.33
N VAL A 588 13.75 -18.32 2.85
CA VAL A 588 12.35 -18.77 2.87
C VAL A 588 11.45 -17.81 3.65
N ILE A 589 11.92 -17.30 4.80
CA ILE A 589 11.18 -16.30 5.60
C ILE A 589 10.93 -15.03 4.81
N SER A 590 11.98 -14.51 4.19
CA SER A 590 11.89 -13.25 3.45
C SER A 590 10.89 -13.33 2.30
N VAL A 591 10.78 -14.49 1.63
CA VAL A 591 9.79 -14.69 0.58
C VAL A 591 8.39 -14.85 1.17
N ARG A 592 8.23 -15.59 2.27
CA ARG A 592 6.91 -15.81 2.89
C ARG A 592 6.17 -14.51 3.17
N ARG A 593 6.86 -13.51 3.76
CA ARG A 593 6.23 -12.22 4.15
C ARG A 593 5.63 -11.46 2.97
N TYR A 594 6.07 -11.73 1.75
CA TYR A 594 5.54 -11.14 0.53
C TYR A 594 4.90 -12.16 -0.42
N ALA A 595 4.83 -13.44 -0.02
CA ALA A 595 4.35 -14.51 -0.87
C ALA A 595 2.89 -14.28 -1.26
N GLN A 596 2.03 -13.83 -0.35
CA GLN A 596 0.65 -13.55 -0.68
C GLN A 596 0.49 -12.42 -1.72
N ALA A 597 1.46 -11.51 -1.79
CA ALA A 597 1.48 -10.45 -2.80
C ALA A 597 1.98 -10.99 -4.14
N PHE A 598 3.21 -11.50 -4.20
CA PHE A 598 3.82 -11.81 -5.50
C PHE A 598 3.62 -13.26 -5.96
N LEU A 599 3.20 -14.15 -5.05
CA LEU A 599 2.92 -15.56 -5.27
C LEU A 599 1.46 -15.85 -4.87
N PRO A 600 0.47 -15.27 -5.57
CA PRO A 600 -0.93 -15.40 -5.18
C PRO A 600 -1.30 -16.86 -4.99
N LEU A 601 -2.04 -17.12 -3.91
CA LEU A 601 -2.68 -18.41 -3.72
C LEU A 601 -3.67 -18.63 -4.87
N LYS A 602 -3.66 -19.84 -5.43
CA LYS A 602 -4.57 -20.25 -6.49
C LYS A 602 -6.01 -19.89 -6.06
N ASP A 603 -6.79 -19.31 -6.98
CA ASP A 603 -8.21 -18.99 -6.82
C ASP A 603 -8.56 -17.68 -6.08
N THR A 604 -7.61 -16.76 -5.85
CA THR A 604 -7.93 -15.40 -5.35
C THR A 604 -7.47 -14.30 -6.31
N ILE A 605 -8.42 -13.48 -6.80
CA ILE A 605 -8.12 -12.30 -7.63
C ILE A 605 -7.42 -11.23 -6.77
N GLN A 606 -6.27 -10.76 -7.23
CA GLN A 606 -5.48 -9.73 -6.55
C GLN A 606 -6.16 -8.36 -6.65
N ASN A 607 -6.12 -7.59 -5.56
CA ASN A 607 -6.69 -6.26 -5.50
C ASN A 607 -5.82 -5.22 -4.76
N PRO A 608 -4.62 -4.90 -5.29
CA PRO A 608 -3.71 -3.96 -4.64
C PRO A 608 -4.25 -2.52 -4.69
N ASP A 609 -4.04 -1.79 -3.59
CA ASP A 609 -4.40 -0.37 -3.49
C ASP A 609 -3.32 0.52 -4.16
N LEU A 610 -3.06 0.29 -5.45
CA LEU A 610 -1.95 0.95 -6.18
C LEU A 610 -2.04 2.47 -6.11
N PHE A 611 -3.24 3.06 -6.22
CA PHE A 611 -3.44 4.51 -6.22
C PHE A 611 -3.66 5.11 -4.83
N ASN A 612 -3.98 4.29 -3.82
CA ASN A 612 -4.26 4.72 -2.46
C ASN A 612 -3.07 4.43 -1.54
N THR A 613 -2.28 5.45 -1.22
CA THR A 613 -1.14 5.31 -0.30
C THR A 613 -1.50 5.19 1.19
N TYR A 614 -2.78 5.35 1.54
CA TYR A 614 -3.23 5.56 2.92
C TYR A 614 -4.10 4.43 3.48
N SER A 615 -4.46 3.42 2.70
CA SER A 615 -5.13 2.18 3.16
C SER A 615 -4.42 1.59 4.39
N MET A 616 -3.15 1.26 4.27
CA MET A 616 -2.39 0.61 5.35
C MET A 616 -1.99 1.54 6.49
N PRO A 617 -1.47 2.78 6.26
CA PRO A 617 -1.19 3.71 7.35
C PRO A 617 -2.41 3.99 8.25
N VAL A 618 -3.62 4.05 7.67
CA VAL A 618 -4.86 4.26 8.44
C VAL A 618 -5.29 2.98 9.16
N ALA A 619 -5.29 1.83 8.48
CA ALA A 619 -5.62 0.55 9.10
C ALA A 619 -4.70 0.20 10.28
N CYS A 620 -3.40 0.51 10.15
CA CYS A 620 -2.40 0.33 11.20
C CYS A 620 -2.31 1.48 12.22
N LYS A 621 -3.22 2.47 12.14
CA LYS A 621 -3.27 3.66 13.04
C LYS A 621 -1.98 4.50 13.08
N LEU A 622 -1.16 4.42 12.02
CA LEU A 622 0.05 5.23 11.84
C LEU A 622 -0.31 6.66 11.40
N TYR A 623 -1.43 6.82 10.70
CA TYR A 623 -1.92 8.11 10.26
C TYR A 623 -3.35 8.35 10.72
N ASP A 624 -3.60 9.54 11.27
CA ASP A 624 -4.91 9.98 11.73
C ASP A 624 -5.31 11.28 10.99
N PRO A 625 -6.26 11.21 10.04
CA PRO A 625 -6.65 12.35 9.22
C PRO A 625 -7.36 13.47 10.00
N TRP A 626 -7.86 13.19 11.22
CA TRP A 626 -8.52 14.18 12.08
C TRP A 626 -7.59 14.79 13.10
N LEU A 627 -6.32 14.37 13.17
CA LEU A 627 -5.36 14.84 14.17
C LEU A 627 -5.17 16.36 14.08
N LYS A 628 -4.92 16.89 12.88
CA LYS A 628 -4.70 18.33 12.67
C LYS A 628 -5.92 19.16 13.08
N GLN A 629 -7.12 18.74 12.68
CA GLN A 629 -8.37 19.44 13.03
C GLN A 629 -8.64 19.42 14.54
N ARG A 630 -8.50 18.26 15.20
CA ARG A 630 -8.65 18.16 16.66
C ARG A 630 -7.60 19.01 17.38
N ASN A 631 -6.37 19.03 16.87
CA ASN A 631 -5.30 19.86 17.41
C ASN A 631 -5.59 21.35 17.25
N ALA A 632 -6.11 21.78 16.10
CA ALA A 632 -6.54 23.16 15.86
C ALA A 632 -7.64 23.60 16.84
N TRP A 633 -8.64 22.74 17.09
CA TRP A 633 -9.69 23.01 18.07
C TRP A 633 -9.19 23.02 19.51
N LYS A 634 -8.31 22.08 19.90
CA LYS A 634 -7.68 22.08 21.22
C LYS A 634 -6.87 23.34 21.47
N LEU A 635 -6.10 23.79 20.46
CA LEU A 635 -5.35 25.04 20.50
C LEU A 635 -6.29 26.24 20.64
N PHE A 636 -7.38 26.28 19.88
CA PHE A 636 -8.38 27.34 19.98
C PHE A 636 -9.03 27.40 21.36
N LEU A 637 -9.46 26.26 21.92
CA LEU A 637 -10.02 26.21 23.27
C LEU A 637 -9.01 26.63 24.34
N ALA A 638 -7.73 26.29 24.16
CA ALA A 638 -6.66 26.77 25.03
C ALA A 638 -6.45 28.28 24.91
N ASP A 639 -6.46 28.83 23.68
CA ASP A 639 -6.35 30.26 23.43
C ASP A 639 -7.56 31.03 24.01
N LEU A 640 -8.77 30.47 23.95
CA LEU A 640 -9.96 31.03 24.61
C LEU A 640 -9.80 31.05 26.14
N GLY A 641 -9.40 29.92 26.73
CA GLY A 641 -9.13 29.84 28.18
C GLY A 641 -8.03 30.80 28.62
N SER A 642 -6.97 30.92 27.81
CA SER A 642 -5.90 31.89 28.00
C SER A 642 -6.42 33.32 27.97
N SER A 643 -7.28 33.65 27.01
CA SER A 643 -7.86 35.00 26.85
C SER A 643 -8.73 35.38 28.03
N VAL A 644 -9.52 34.43 28.57
CA VAL A 644 -10.32 34.64 29.78
C VAL A 644 -9.43 34.84 31.01
N LEU A 645 -8.45 33.96 31.23
CA LEU A 645 -7.48 34.09 32.33
C LEU A 645 -6.73 35.42 32.25
N TYR A 646 -6.34 35.82 31.04
CA TYR A 646 -5.70 37.08 30.77
C TYR A 646 -6.61 38.26 31.14
N GLY A 647 -7.88 38.24 30.74
CA GLY A 647 -8.86 39.26 31.12
C GLY A 647 -9.11 39.35 32.63
N LEU A 648 -9.22 38.20 33.31
CA LEU A 648 -9.43 38.12 34.76
C LEU A 648 -8.22 38.61 35.55
N THR A 649 -7.01 38.32 35.08
CA THR A 649 -5.76 38.64 35.77
C THR A 649 -5.13 39.96 35.32
N CYS A 650 -5.87 40.77 34.55
CA CYS A 650 -5.38 42.01 33.95
C CYS A 650 -4.08 41.82 33.14
N GLY A 651 -3.96 40.67 32.51
CA GLY A 651 -2.82 40.29 31.70
C GLY A 651 -1.58 39.85 32.46
N ALA A 652 -1.69 39.57 33.77
CA ALA A 652 -0.58 39.06 34.58
C ALA A 652 -0.26 37.59 34.26
N PHE A 653 -1.25 36.79 33.87
CA PHE A 653 -1.09 35.36 33.60
C PHE A 653 -1.74 34.92 32.30
N SER A 654 -1.13 33.92 31.69
CA SER A 654 -1.66 33.24 30.51
C SER A 654 -1.18 31.80 30.47
N VAL A 655 -2.02 30.94 29.91
CA VAL A 655 -1.68 29.53 29.70
C VAL A 655 -1.77 29.28 28.21
N ARG A 656 -0.72 28.69 27.62
CA ARG A 656 -0.70 28.35 26.21
C ARG A 656 -0.50 26.85 26.08
N LEU A 657 -1.36 26.22 25.28
CA LEU A 657 -1.09 24.87 24.81
C LEU A 657 -0.13 24.97 23.63
N VAL A 658 1.09 24.45 23.79
CA VAL A 658 2.12 24.54 22.74
C VAL A 658 2.10 23.31 21.84
N ARG A 659 1.94 22.13 22.45
CA ARG A 659 1.77 20.87 21.74
C ARG A 659 0.58 20.13 22.33
N PRO A 660 -0.52 19.94 21.57
CA PRO A 660 -1.65 19.13 22.03
C PRO A 660 -1.20 17.68 22.25
N ALA A 661 -1.81 17.02 23.25
CA ALA A 661 -1.58 15.59 23.49
C ALA A 661 -1.88 14.79 22.22
N GLY A 662 -0.88 14.05 21.76
CA GLY A 662 -0.93 13.19 20.58
C GLY A 662 -0.64 11.73 20.95
N SER A 663 -1.04 10.82 20.07
CA SER A 663 -0.62 9.43 20.16
C SER A 663 0.22 9.09 18.95
N SER A 664 1.41 8.57 19.19
CA SER A 664 2.31 8.03 18.15
C SER A 664 2.44 6.52 18.34
N VAL A 665 2.58 5.79 17.24
CA VAL A 665 2.90 4.36 17.30
C VAL A 665 4.40 4.25 17.62
N LEU A 666 4.74 3.51 18.68
CA LEU A 666 6.13 3.19 19.01
C LEU A 666 6.61 1.93 18.30
N SER A 667 5.77 0.89 18.32
CA SER A 667 6.05 -0.42 17.78
C SER A 667 4.76 -1.17 17.51
N PHE A 668 4.86 -2.32 16.86
CA PHE A 668 3.74 -3.24 16.68
C PHE A 668 3.98 -4.50 17.50
N ARG A 669 2.91 -5.02 18.09
CA ARG A 669 2.87 -6.37 18.63
C ARG A 669 2.29 -7.28 17.56
N GLU A 670 2.99 -8.36 17.25
CA GLU A 670 2.48 -9.41 16.40
C GLU A 670 1.55 -10.35 17.16
N LEU A 671 0.43 -10.67 16.54
CA LEU A 671 -0.57 -11.58 17.03
C LEU A 671 -0.84 -12.62 15.93
N TYR A 672 -0.61 -13.89 16.23
CA TYR A 672 -0.95 -14.96 15.29
C TYR A 672 -2.41 -15.37 15.50
N GLN A 673 -3.28 -15.05 14.55
CA GLN A 673 -4.70 -15.39 14.58
C GLN A 673 -5.14 -15.91 13.21
N ASN A 674 -5.93 -16.99 13.18
CA ASN A 674 -6.51 -17.54 11.95
C ASN A 674 -5.49 -17.83 10.82
N ASN A 675 -4.30 -18.30 11.17
CA ASN A 675 -3.16 -18.52 10.26
C ASN A 675 -2.59 -17.25 9.60
N THR A 676 -2.95 -16.07 10.09
CA THR A 676 -2.42 -14.78 9.64
C THR A 676 -1.73 -14.07 10.80
N VAL A 677 -0.74 -13.24 10.48
CA VAL A 677 -0.10 -12.35 11.46
C VAL A 677 -0.82 -11.01 11.41
N GLU A 678 -1.45 -10.65 12.53
CA GLU A 678 -2.04 -9.32 12.75
C GLU A 678 -1.07 -8.45 13.55
N TYR A 679 -1.07 -7.15 13.26
CA TYR A 679 -0.22 -6.16 13.91
C TYR A 679 -1.06 -5.21 14.77
N ASP A 680 -0.86 -5.28 16.08
CA ASP A 680 -1.49 -4.36 17.04
C ASP A 680 -0.54 -3.23 17.43
N PRO A 681 -0.85 -1.95 17.13
CA PRO A 681 0.03 -0.83 17.43
C PRO A 681 0.12 -0.54 18.93
N ARG A 682 1.36 -0.50 19.46
CA ARG A 682 1.65 0.05 20.78
C ARG A 682 1.78 1.56 20.70
N MET A 683 0.81 2.26 21.29
CA MET A 683 0.76 3.72 21.25
C MET A 683 1.47 4.35 22.46
N THR A 684 2.31 5.35 22.23
CA THR A 684 2.67 6.33 23.27
C THR A 684 1.62 7.40 23.37
N ARG A 685 1.18 7.71 24.60
CA ARG A 685 0.42 8.92 24.86
C ARG A 685 1.40 10.04 25.18
N GLU A 686 1.68 10.89 24.19
CA GLU A 686 2.34 12.16 24.46
C GLU A 686 1.41 13.02 25.32
N ARG A 687 1.93 13.52 26.45
CA ARG A 687 1.18 14.48 27.26
C ARG A 687 1.16 15.82 26.54
N ALA A 688 0.05 16.55 26.72
CA ALA A 688 -0.03 17.93 26.29
C ALA A 688 1.12 18.73 26.90
N GLN A 689 1.84 19.48 26.08
CA GLN A 689 2.84 20.42 26.54
C GLN A 689 2.17 21.78 26.72
N VAL A 690 2.16 22.23 27.97
CA VAL A 690 1.56 23.48 28.39
C VAL A 690 2.68 24.42 28.81
N GLU A 691 2.60 25.66 28.34
CA GLU A 691 3.46 26.77 28.73
C GLU A 691 2.63 27.73 29.57
N PHE A 692 3.06 27.98 30.80
CA PHE A 692 2.51 29.02 31.65
C PHE A 692 3.37 30.27 31.47
N ALA A 693 2.78 31.37 31.01
CA ALA A 693 3.49 32.63 30.86
C ALA A 693 2.88 33.70 31.75
N SER A 694 3.72 34.34 32.56
CA SER A 694 3.38 35.51 33.34
C SER A 694 4.01 36.76 32.71
N ASN A 695 3.21 37.81 32.55
CA ASN A 695 3.70 39.10 32.07
C ASN A 695 4.00 39.99 33.28
N LEU A 696 5.26 40.39 33.40
CA LEU A 696 5.76 41.23 34.48
C LEU A 696 5.73 42.72 34.12
N GLY A 697 5.24 43.09 32.93
CA GLY A 697 5.28 44.49 32.50
C GLY A 697 4.42 45.45 33.32
N PHE A 698 3.39 44.94 34.01
CA PHE A 698 2.65 45.75 34.98
C PHE A 698 3.45 46.04 36.26
N LEU A 699 4.39 45.17 36.63
CA LEU A 699 5.20 45.32 37.85
C LEU A 699 6.39 46.24 37.64
N PHE A 700 7.03 46.15 36.47
CA PHE A 700 8.32 46.81 36.22
C PHE A 700 8.25 47.92 35.15
N GLY A 701 7.08 48.16 34.54
CA GLY A 701 6.91 49.18 33.49
C GLY A 701 7.62 48.84 32.16
N ILE A 702 8.17 47.63 32.04
CA ILE A 702 8.89 47.11 30.87
C ILE A 702 8.21 45.83 30.38
N PRO A 703 7.89 45.67 29.07
CA PRO A 703 7.11 44.54 28.58
C PRO A 703 7.94 43.24 28.61
N CYS A 704 8.03 42.63 29.79
CA CYS A 704 8.79 41.41 30.06
C CYS A 704 7.84 40.27 30.44
N SER A 705 8.16 39.06 30.01
CA SER A 705 7.42 37.85 30.33
C SER A 705 8.34 36.74 30.80
N VAL A 706 7.86 35.98 31.79
CA VAL A 706 8.47 34.72 32.23
C VAL A 706 7.55 33.61 31.79
N SER A 707 8.09 32.64 31.06
CA SER A 707 7.38 31.45 30.61
C SER A 707 8.00 30.20 31.22
N LEU A 708 7.18 29.37 31.85
CA LEU A 708 7.54 28.13 32.53
C LEU A 708 6.79 26.96 31.88
N GLY A 709 7.46 25.84 31.64
CA GLY A 709 6.80 24.65 31.12
C GLY A 709 7.77 23.51 30.82
N ASN A 710 7.22 22.31 30.54
CA ASN A 710 8.01 21.18 30.03
C ASN A 710 8.48 21.40 28.58
N TYR A 711 7.88 22.39 27.92
CA TYR A 711 8.33 22.99 26.68
C TYR A 711 8.05 24.50 26.78
N VAL A 712 9.02 25.30 26.34
CA VAL A 712 8.88 26.77 26.32
C VAL A 712 9.36 27.23 24.95
N GLY A 713 8.41 27.55 24.05
CA GLY A 713 8.74 28.14 22.75
C GLY A 713 9.00 29.64 22.85
N GLY A 714 8.63 30.22 23.99
CA GLY A 714 8.46 31.64 24.19
C GLY A 714 7.27 32.16 23.40
N ARG A 715 6.56 33.16 23.93
CA ARG A 715 5.63 33.94 23.12
C ARG A 715 6.38 34.53 21.92
N ASP A 716 5.76 34.50 20.75
CA ASP A 716 6.17 35.31 19.60
C ASP A 716 5.86 36.77 19.96
N LEU A 717 6.69 37.40 20.79
CA LEU A 717 6.74 38.85 20.93
C LEU A 717 7.29 39.36 19.59
N ASN A 718 6.70 40.42 19.02
CA ASN A 718 7.22 40.97 17.77
C ASN A 718 8.64 41.48 18.02
N TYR A 719 9.62 40.87 17.34
CA TYR A 719 11.03 41.21 17.51
C TYR A 719 11.31 42.54 16.81
N TYR A 720 11.91 43.45 17.56
CA TYR A 720 12.50 44.68 17.04
C TYR A 720 13.99 44.62 17.34
N ASN A 721 14.82 44.56 16.29
CA ASN A 721 16.28 44.50 16.42
C ASN A 721 16.78 45.63 17.35
N GLY A 722 17.53 45.26 18.40
CA GLY A 722 18.12 46.18 19.38
C GLY A 722 17.23 46.55 20.58
N LEU A 723 15.98 46.08 20.66
CA LEU A 723 15.02 46.43 21.74
C LEU A 723 14.49 45.22 22.53
N SER A 724 14.85 44.00 22.14
CA SER A 724 14.39 42.77 22.81
C SER A 724 15.58 41.97 23.37
N ILE A 725 15.47 41.48 24.60
CA ILE A 725 16.43 40.57 25.23
C ILE A 725 15.71 39.32 25.75
N GLY A 726 16.31 38.15 25.54
CA GLY A 726 15.75 36.88 26.00
C GLY A 726 16.80 35.90 26.49
N SER A 727 16.46 35.12 27.51
CA SER A 727 17.28 34.03 28.04
C SER A 727 16.39 32.84 28.40
N CYS A 728 16.85 31.64 28.08
CA CYS A 728 16.17 30.39 28.43
C CYS A 728 17.08 29.50 29.29
N TYR A 729 16.47 28.88 30.30
CA TYR A 729 17.08 27.93 31.21
C TYR A 729 16.40 26.56 31.03
N ASN A 730 17.21 25.52 30.89
CA ASN A 730 16.76 24.13 30.84
C ASN A 730 17.36 23.36 32.02
N HIS A 731 16.51 22.76 32.85
CA HIS A 731 17.00 22.02 34.00
C HIS A 731 17.68 20.71 33.54
N GLY A 732 18.98 20.54 33.78
CA GLY A 732 19.75 19.36 33.33
C GLY A 732 20.82 19.63 32.29
N ASP A 733 20.77 20.79 31.62
CA ASP A 733 21.89 21.36 30.89
C ASP A 733 22.44 22.55 31.68
N THR A 734 23.76 22.62 31.89
CA THR A 734 24.38 23.73 32.63
C THR A 734 24.61 24.98 31.77
N THR A 735 24.22 24.92 30.49
CA THR A 735 24.43 26.00 29.53
C THR A 735 23.25 26.96 29.47
N TYR A 736 23.49 28.21 29.85
CA TYR A 736 22.59 29.33 29.58
C TYR A 736 22.72 29.73 28.11
N GLN A 737 21.63 29.63 27.35
CA GLN A 737 21.58 30.21 26.01
C GLN A 737 21.01 31.63 26.11
N ILE A 738 21.91 32.61 25.99
CA ILE A 738 21.57 34.03 25.85
C ILE A 738 21.53 34.30 24.34
N ASP A 739 20.38 34.70 23.81
CA ASP A 739 20.27 35.13 22.42
C ASP A 739 20.10 36.66 22.36
N PRO A 740 21.18 37.42 22.07
CA PRO A 740 21.11 38.86 21.91
C PRO A 740 20.47 39.31 20.57
N ASN A 741 20.27 38.39 19.61
CA ASN A 741 19.75 38.67 18.27
C ASN A 741 18.35 38.10 17.99
N GLY A 742 17.69 37.51 18.99
CA GLY A 742 16.27 37.16 18.93
C GLY A 742 15.90 36.05 17.95
N SER A 743 16.84 35.16 17.60
CA SER A 743 16.48 33.92 16.94
C SER A 743 15.79 33.00 17.95
N ARG A 744 14.94 32.07 17.49
CA ARG A 744 14.44 31.02 18.38
C ARG A 744 15.68 30.24 18.86
N PRO A 745 15.97 30.16 20.18
CA PRO A 745 17.01 29.24 20.61
C PRO A 745 16.58 27.84 20.16
N ASP A 746 17.41 27.21 19.33
CA ASP A 746 17.24 25.80 18.93
C ASP A 746 17.52 24.94 20.16
N ILE A 747 16.54 24.91 21.07
CA ILE A 747 16.56 24.03 22.23
C ILE A 747 16.19 22.65 21.71
N SER A 748 17.14 21.72 21.74
CA SER A 748 16.98 20.35 21.27
C SER A 748 15.69 19.71 21.80
N ASN A 749 15.01 18.96 20.93
CA ASN A 749 13.77 18.22 21.22
C ASN A 749 14.00 16.97 22.09
N GLU A 750 15.13 16.90 22.80
CA GLU A 750 15.43 15.75 23.66
C GLU A 750 14.42 15.65 24.80
N HIS A 751 13.88 14.45 24.96
CA HIS A 751 12.75 14.08 25.84
C HIS A 751 13.10 14.12 27.34
N SER A 752 13.94 15.04 27.79
CA SER A 752 14.21 15.20 29.21
C SER A 752 12.94 15.70 29.91
N ARG A 753 12.58 15.04 31.02
CA ARG A 753 11.44 15.40 31.89
C ARG A 753 11.66 16.71 32.66
N ALA A 754 12.54 17.55 32.16
CA ALA A 754 13.03 18.70 32.86
C ALA A 754 12.14 19.91 32.60
N TYR A 755 11.93 20.72 33.65
CA TYR A 755 11.23 21.98 33.49
C TYR A 755 12.15 22.98 32.77
N LYS A 756 11.58 23.74 31.84
CA LYS A 756 12.22 24.83 31.12
C LYS A 756 11.62 26.15 31.59
N ALA A 757 12.46 27.17 31.70
CA ALA A 757 12.07 28.51 32.10
C ALA A 757 12.70 29.51 31.14
N CYS A 758 11.92 30.37 30.49
CA CYS A 758 12.45 31.45 29.67
C CYS A 758 11.98 32.80 30.19
N PHE A 759 12.89 33.77 30.16
CA PHE A 759 12.63 35.18 30.40
C PHE A 759 12.82 35.93 29.10
N LYS A 760 11.85 36.75 28.69
CA LYS A 760 11.92 37.56 27.46
C LYS A 760 11.32 38.94 27.68
N CYS A 761 11.99 39.99 27.22
CA CYS A 761 11.47 41.37 27.18
C CYS A 761 11.39 41.87 25.74
N GLY A 762 10.27 42.48 25.36
CA GLY A 762 10.02 43.04 24.02
C GLY A 762 8.57 43.52 23.84
N PHE A 763 8.29 44.29 22.79
CA PHE A 763 6.96 44.85 22.54
C PHE A 763 5.97 43.81 22.00
N ASP A 764 4.88 43.55 22.75
CA ASP A 764 3.74 42.73 22.32
C ASP A 764 2.42 43.50 22.54
N PRO A 765 1.52 43.57 21.54
CA PRO A 765 0.20 44.19 21.69
C PRO A 765 -0.56 43.70 22.93
N LEU A 766 -0.42 42.42 23.29
CA LEU A 766 -0.96 41.91 24.55
C LEU A 766 -0.31 42.65 25.73
N SER A 767 1.01 42.70 25.82
CA SER A 767 1.70 43.43 26.92
C SER A 767 1.30 44.91 27.07
N VAL A 768 0.98 45.60 25.97
CA VAL A 768 0.44 46.98 26.00
C VAL A 768 -0.99 47.01 26.57
N THR A 769 -1.83 46.03 26.22
CA THR A 769 -3.16 45.90 26.83
C THR A 769 -3.11 45.55 28.32
N SER A 770 -2.11 44.80 28.81
CA SER A 770 -1.92 44.53 30.25
C SER A 770 -1.73 45.83 31.04
N PHE A 771 -0.91 46.75 30.51
CA PHE A 771 -0.64 48.04 31.14
C PHE A 771 -1.90 48.91 31.22
N ALA A 772 -2.67 48.98 30.13
CA ALA A 772 -3.93 49.72 30.09
C ALA A 772 -5.03 49.11 30.97
N CYS A 773 -4.96 47.80 31.23
CA CYS A 773 -5.96 47.00 31.94
C CYS A 773 -6.18 47.43 33.41
N GLN A 774 -5.20 48.09 34.02
CA GLN A 774 -5.32 48.63 35.39
C GLN A 774 -6.24 49.85 35.47
N SER A 775 -6.50 50.53 34.35
CA SER A 775 -7.17 51.84 34.35
C SER A 775 -8.68 51.80 34.13
N ASN A 776 -9.25 50.76 33.48
CA ASN A 776 -10.70 50.68 33.21
C ASN A 776 -11.19 49.25 32.89
N TRP A 777 -12.45 48.93 33.19
CA TRP A 777 -13.10 47.66 32.82
C TRP A 777 -13.24 47.50 31.29
N VAL A 778 -13.36 48.61 30.55
CA VAL A 778 -13.45 48.61 29.08
C VAL A 778 -12.21 48.00 28.44
N THR A 779 -11.02 48.28 28.99
CA THR A 779 -9.75 47.73 28.50
C THR A 779 -9.60 46.23 28.76
N ARG A 780 -10.25 45.69 29.82
CA ARG A 780 -10.33 44.23 30.05
C ARG A 780 -11.10 43.54 28.93
N VAL A 781 -12.24 44.12 28.54
CA VAL A 781 -13.09 43.59 27.46
C VAL A 781 -12.35 43.62 26.12
N ILE A 782 -11.62 44.70 25.83
CA ILE A 782 -10.80 44.82 24.61
C ILE A 782 -9.68 43.76 24.60
N GLY A 783 -8.97 43.56 25.72
CA GLY A 783 -7.91 42.55 25.82
C GLY A 783 -8.41 41.12 25.58
N VAL A 784 -9.56 40.77 26.18
CA VAL A 784 -10.24 39.48 25.91
C VAL A 784 -10.64 39.38 24.43
N GLY A 785 -11.21 40.44 23.86
CA GLY A 785 -11.61 40.50 22.46
C GLY A 785 -10.45 40.28 21.48
N VAL A 786 -9.30 40.91 21.72
CA VAL A 786 -8.08 40.71 20.92
C VAL A 786 -7.57 39.27 21.02
N GLY A 787 -7.55 38.68 22.21
CA GLY A 787 -7.15 37.28 22.42
C GLY A 787 -8.06 36.29 21.69
N ILE A 788 -9.39 36.47 21.79
CA ILE A 788 -10.37 35.66 21.05
C ILE A 788 -10.16 35.82 19.54
N PHE A 789 -10.00 37.05 19.05
CA PHE A 789 -9.79 37.31 17.63
C PHE A 789 -8.52 36.64 17.10
N GLN A 790 -7.40 36.73 17.82
CA GLN A 790 -6.17 36.01 17.48
C GLN A 790 -6.36 34.49 17.47
N GLY A 791 -7.09 33.95 18.45
CA GLY A 791 -7.47 32.53 18.49
C GLY A 791 -8.29 32.11 17.27
N VAL A 792 -9.29 32.91 16.88
CA VAL A 792 -10.09 32.67 15.66
C VAL A 792 -9.22 32.74 14.42
N LEU A 793 -8.34 33.74 14.29
CA LEU A 793 -7.42 33.83 13.15
C LEU A 793 -6.51 32.60 13.04
N ARG A 794 -5.95 32.13 14.16
CA ARG A 794 -5.15 30.90 14.21
C ARG A 794 -5.96 29.65 13.89
N LEU A 795 -7.19 29.55 14.38
CA LEU A 795 -8.09 28.46 14.04
C LEU A 795 -8.36 28.45 12.53
N VAL A 796 -8.70 29.60 11.95
CA VAL A 796 -8.95 29.73 10.51
C VAL A 796 -7.69 29.41 9.71
N SER A 797 -6.50 29.87 10.11
CA SER A 797 -5.26 29.54 9.41
C SER A 797 -4.93 28.05 9.50
N ASN A 798 -5.12 27.42 10.66
CA ASN A 798 -4.88 25.99 10.86
C ASN A 798 -5.89 25.10 10.12
N LEU A 799 -7.15 25.52 10.01
CA LEU A 799 -8.18 24.83 9.22
C LEU A 799 -8.01 25.07 7.70
N ARG A 800 -7.23 26.09 7.31
CA ARG A 800 -6.91 26.38 5.90
C ARG A 800 -5.77 25.52 5.35
N ASP A 801 -5.16 24.63 6.12
CA ASP A 801 -4.15 23.68 5.66
C ASP A 801 -4.67 22.88 4.43
N PRO A 802 -3.99 22.95 3.28
CA PRO A 802 -4.43 22.29 2.05
C PRO A 802 -4.20 20.77 2.05
N ASN A 803 -3.37 20.24 2.94
CA ASN A 803 -2.93 18.83 2.91
C ASN A 803 -3.53 18.02 4.05
N ASP A 804 -3.44 18.56 5.28
CA ASP A 804 -3.74 17.79 6.52
C ASP A 804 -5.16 18.03 7.06
N ILE A 805 -5.97 18.87 6.40
CA ILE A 805 -7.40 19.01 6.67
C ILE A 805 -8.18 18.36 5.52
N PRO A 806 -9.05 17.37 5.77
CA PRO A 806 -9.74 16.66 4.69
C PRO A 806 -10.48 17.59 3.74
N ARG A 807 -10.11 17.53 2.44
CA ARG A 807 -10.81 18.22 1.35
C ARG A 807 -11.02 17.25 0.19
N MET A 808 -12.27 17.13 -0.21
CA MET A 808 -12.69 16.34 -1.35
C MET A 808 -13.55 17.21 -2.25
N THR A 809 -13.27 17.21 -3.54
CA THR A 809 -14.04 17.95 -4.53
C THR A 809 -14.48 16.97 -5.62
N PRO A 810 -15.76 16.56 -5.66
CA PRO A 810 -16.27 15.73 -6.74
C PRO A 810 -16.40 16.56 -8.01
N ALA A 811 -16.00 16.00 -9.14
CA ALA A 811 -16.18 16.61 -10.46
C ALA A 811 -17.04 15.69 -11.35
N ASN A 812 -18.18 16.20 -11.81
CA ASN A 812 -19.05 15.46 -12.71
C ASN A 812 -18.63 15.75 -14.17
N ILE A 813 -18.17 14.72 -14.88
CA ILE A 813 -17.69 14.84 -16.27
C ILE A 813 -18.81 15.32 -17.19
N ASN A 814 -20.05 14.81 -17.03
CA ASN A 814 -21.19 15.21 -17.85
C ASN A 814 -21.49 16.71 -17.69
N GLU A 815 -21.40 17.24 -16.47
CA GLU A 815 -21.59 18.68 -16.23
C GLU A 815 -20.48 19.52 -16.88
N ILE A 816 -19.22 19.10 -16.73
CA ILE A 816 -18.06 19.80 -17.30
C ILE A 816 -18.13 19.80 -18.82
N SER A 817 -18.42 18.63 -19.42
CA SER A 817 -18.58 18.46 -20.86
C SER A 817 -19.66 19.40 -21.41
N ALA A 818 -20.86 19.40 -20.78
CA ALA A 818 -21.94 20.27 -21.21
C ALA A 818 -21.59 21.77 -21.11
N ILE A 819 -20.82 22.17 -20.11
CA ILE A 819 -20.38 23.57 -19.98
C ILE A 819 -19.34 23.92 -21.04
N PHE A 820 -18.40 23.00 -21.31
CA PHE A 820 -17.37 23.19 -22.31
C PHE A 820 -17.97 23.28 -23.71
N GLU A 821 -18.87 22.36 -24.07
CA GLU A 821 -19.59 22.34 -25.35
C GLU A 821 -20.32 23.67 -25.61
N ASN A 822 -20.98 24.20 -24.58
CA ASN A 822 -21.75 25.44 -24.71
C ASN A 822 -20.88 26.71 -24.82
N ASN A 823 -19.66 26.72 -24.28
CA ASN A 823 -18.86 27.94 -24.14
C ASN A 823 -17.52 27.89 -24.90
N GLY A 824 -17.11 26.74 -25.42
CA GLY A 824 -15.78 26.49 -26.00
C GLY A 824 -14.62 26.57 -25.00
N LYS A 825 -14.90 26.86 -23.73
CA LYS A 825 -13.94 26.97 -22.61
C LYS A 825 -14.70 26.91 -21.29
N ILE A 826 -14.03 26.52 -20.21
CA ILE A 826 -14.60 26.61 -18.86
C ILE A 826 -14.52 28.05 -18.35
N PRO A 827 -15.64 28.73 -18.04
CA PRO A 827 -15.61 30.07 -17.46
C PRO A 827 -14.92 30.11 -16.08
N LYS A 828 -14.21 31.20 -15.75
CA LYS A 828 -13.54 31.36 -14.44
C LYS A 828 -14.51 31.28 -13.25
N PHE A 829 -15.75 31.75 -13.42
CA PHE A 829 -16.77 31.65 -12.36
C PHE A 829 -17.22 30.19 -12.13
N CYS A 830 -17.23 29.36 -13.17
CA CYS A 830 -17.49 27.91 -13.03
C CYS A 830 -16.38 27.23 -12.24
N HIS A 831 -15.13 27.58 -12.50
CA HIS A 831 -13.99 27.04 -11.76
C HIS A 831 -14.14 27.31 -10.25
N PHE A 832 -14.48 28.54 -9.86
CA PHE A 832 -14.71 28.86 -8.46
C PHE A 832 -15.82 28.00 -7.84
N ASN A 833 -16.96 27.84 -8.51
CA ASN A 833 -18.09 27.05 -8.01
C ASN A 833 -17.73 25.55 -7.91
N MET A 834 -17.19 24.97 -8.99
CA MET A 834 -16.83 23.56 -9.05
C MET A 834 -15.74 23.19 -8.06
N LYS A 835 -14.76 24.08 -7.83
CA LYS A 835 -13.74 23.91 -6.78
C LYS A 835 -14.32 23.77 -5.37
N HIS A 836 -15.53 24.28 -5.14
CA HIS A 836 -16.24 24.16 -3.87
C HIS A 836 -17.39 23.12 -3.93
N GLY A 837 -17.44 22.29 -4.98
CA GLY A 837 -18.47 21.27 -5.16
C GLY A 837 -19.85 21.81 -5.56
N PHE A 838 -19.94 23.08 -5.99
CA PHE A 838 -21.18 23.67 -6.48
C PHE A 838 -21.28 23.53 -8.00
N SER A 839 -22.50 23.31 -8.50
CA SER A 839 -22.76 23.31 -9.94
C SER A 839 -22.54 24.69 -10.54
N CYS A 840 -22.12 24.75 -11.81
CA CYS A 840 -21.93 26.02 -12.49
C CYS A 840 -23.24 26.61 -13.06
N ARG A 841 -24.35 25.87 -13.00
CA ARG A 841 -25.63 26.39 -13.48
C ARG A 841 -26.07 27.56 -12.59
N LYS A 842 -25.99 28.79 -13.14
CA LYS A 842 -26.69 29.95 -12.56
C LYS A 842 -28.13 29.55 -12.30
N SER A 843 -28.59 29.71 -11.06
CA SER A 843 -30.01 29.89 -10.76
C SER A 843 -30.54 31.00 -11.69
N ARG A 844 -31.18 30.63 -12.80
CA ARG A 844 -32.08 31.51 -13.54
C ARG A 844 -33.36 31.61 -12.70
N SER A 845 -33.28 32.29 -11.55
CA SER A 845 -34.47 32.81 -10.90
C SER A 845 -34.32 34.31 -10.73
N ARG A 846 -35.03 35.00 -11.62
CA ARG A 846 -35.87 36.20 -11.41
C ARG A 846 -35.82 37.05 -12.68
N ASN A 847 -36.90 36.92 -13.46
CA ASN A 847 -37.42 38.03 -14.25
C ASN A 847 -37.64 39.24 -13.31
N PRO A 848 -37.48 40.49 -13.78
CA PRO A 848 -38.31 41.56 -13.25
C PRO A 848 -39.79 41.32 -13.58
#